data_AF-A0AAE1FKA4-F1
#
_entry.id   AF-A0AAE1FKA4-F1
#
_cell.length_a   1.000
_cell.length_b   1.000
_cell.length_c   1.000
_cell.angle_alpha   90.00
_cell.angle_beta   90.00
_cell.angle_gamma   90.00
#
_symmetry.space_group_name_H-M   'P 1'
#
loop_
_entity.id
_entity.type
_entity.pdbx_description
1 polymer ?
#
loop_
_entity_poly.entity_id
_entity_poly.type
_entity_poly.pdbx_seq_one_letter_code
_entity_poly.pdbx_strand_id
1 'polypeptide(L)'
;MVEDEEGKKKRLGTMDHTQREAIAKKLLTPQESHVKPTNATKIVYRHLLSGDFVLMNRQPTLHKPSIQAHRARVMPKDRVLRMPYANCKAYNADFDGDELNLHFPQNEIARSEARHLITTHNQYLTPKDGSPLAGLIQDCVVASVMLTVRDRFFTREDYQQLVITGLSHLTGRIKTLPPAILKPKQLWTGKQVISTLLINIIPEGTVLPTFTFKTSVRVDLWQKESKREWLGGGEGEKRREAMTDSEFVMHDGQLLCGVVDKSAIGSTSHGLIHVFYDLYGGHLYGGHIASQILTSINRLCVYYLKWVGHTISVKEFVTPPSVSAKRRHALHDLIKRAPREVSRRLGIPETSFRDHFERVHMSQNQKELAAIDAAYTSVLGPTTSDVTAYRERTRITASNMVDTGAKGSKVNMNQMVSLFGSVAIDGKRMPLSITGKFLPSFLPYESNPRAGGYIPDRFMTGINPQSYFYLCIVGRDSLQHTAVKTADSGYLQRCLIKHLEGIHVKYDMTVRNSDGLVLQFDYGEDGLDVTKTPFLRSNQTLEVVVANYSRLLHPKALSVARSIGQKEEVEEYAKKLEKWKKKKTSLIKEGRKGKSGFLKFSSKMGASLSTTPAPTPDTPTDTHTHGENGRSYKSIELQRQWRALTPDQRKKYSKNYKKCPDPVKSVFSSASNLGVVSEALDDLIDGYYYNHYTKKRLPEQKLTRDEVTTAVHMKALNALVDPGEAVGALCAQALGEPLTQMTLNTFHFAGRDELNVTLGVPRMVEILRTATKNISTPIMEVPFHPWVNKLQAQTLRIQLSQVSLHQVLRSLHVSVELDRDDHNNLHRRTCIRLSFLPYSEYKHTFVITPPQVLAFTETHFLPKVLVKEIQKSFKKTKAKMCSSVFERQRKEEEEKMKTGDKGEEATENNEKRGNRRGGGEENDDDDDDDDKDGGDDDGTSSNRIKKKQEQDYSENEENNISDDEDDDDSKSHHQGLSEDEGIEEDRVEEESPEAGIGRGGERKRKAKVNPLEVEQRREAVLQCDPCIVDYSFDTNAQLWCEIVLMLPVSGGNYDIHSLVNHKSQTALVHSVKNLRRVFVEDKDQRLMLRTEGVNIMKMFEFEHLLDVNKLYSNNIHQVAELYGIEAAQRSIIREIRAVQSAYDIKIDFRHLTLLADYFTCEGIYKACSRQALATCLSPLQKMSYETCTENLKLALLRGEEEHMSSPTANITVGQPIKLGTNSMHILQAIS
;
A
#
# COMPACT_ATOMS: atom_id res chain seq x y z
N MET A 1 -35.56 0.59 -39.05
CA MET A 1 -34.92 0.01 -40.27
C MET A 1 -35.25 -1.47 -40.29
N VAL A 2 -35.38 -2.08 -41.46
CA VAL A 2 -35.66 -3.52 -41.61
C VAL A 2 -34.65 -4.13 -42.57
N GLU A 3 -34.13 -5.30 -42.26
CA GLU A 3 -33.27 -6.11 -43.13
C GLU A 3 -34.05 -7.35 -43.59
N ASP A 4 -33.97 -7.65 -44.88
CA ASP A 4 -34.62 -8.81 -45.48
C ASP A 4 -33.76 -10.10 -45.40
N GLU A 5 -34.31 -11.19 -45.93
CA GLU A 5 -33.70 -12.52 -45.95
C GLU A 5 -32.45 -12.58 -46.84
N GLU A 6 -32.25 -11.61 -47.74
CA GLU A 6 -31.05 -11.46 -48.56
C GLU A 6 -29.98 -10.60 -47.86
N GLY A 7 -30.31 -9.96 -46.73
CA GLY A 7 -29.41 -9.08 -45.99
C GLY A 7 -29.46 -7.61 -46.45
N LYS A 8 -30.39 -7.26 -47.34
CA LYS A 8 -30.56 -5.88 -47.83
C LYS A 8 -31.34 -5.07 -46.80
N LYS A 9 -30.74 -3.93 -46.42
CA LYS A 9 -31.29 -3.02 -45.40
C LYS A 9 -32.16 -1.95 -46.04
N LYS A 10 -33.41 -1.83 -45.58
CA LYS A 10 -34.36 -0.79 -45.96
C LYS A 10 -34.61 0.18 -44.82
N ARG A 11 -34.27 1.46 -45.03
CA ARG A 11 -34.62 2.55 -44.11
C ARG A 11 -36.11 2.83 -44.23
N LEU A 12 -36.78 2.97 -43.08
CA LEU A 12 -38.20 3.31 -43.03
C LEU A 12 -38.35 4.83 -43.03
N GLY A 13 -39.24 5.38 -43.85
CA GLY A 13 -39.59 6.80 -43.82
C GLY A 13 -40.24 7.17 -42.47
N THR A 14 -39.82 8.27 -41.86
CA THR A 14 -40.34 8.73 -40.56
C THR A 14 -41.80 9.21 -40.66
N MET A 15 -42.14 9.89 -41.76
CA MET A 15 -43.47 10.49 -41.98
C MET A 15 -44.43 9.57 -42.76
N ASP A 16 -43.94 8.55 -43.45
CA ASP A 16 -44.76 7.67 -44.29
C ASP A 16 -45.32 6.51 -43.46
N HIS A 17 -46.59 6.63 -43.05
CA HIS A 17 -47.29 5.60 -42.28
C HIS A 17 -47.67 4.38 -43.14
N THR A 18 -48.16 4.61 -44.37
CA THR A 18 -48.66 3.53 -45.24
C THR A 18 -47.52 2.61 -45.67
N GLN A 19 -46.34 3.16 -45.97
CA GLN A 19 -45.15 2.36 -46.24
C GLN A 19 -44.75 1.49 -45.04
N ARG A 20 -44.75 2.05 -43.83
CA ARG A 20 -44.39 1.31 -42.60
C ARG A 20 -45.38 0.21 -42.28
N GLU A 21 -46.67 0.48 -42.41
CA GLU A 21 -47.74 -0.50 -42.21
C GLU A 21 -47.66 -1.65 -43.23
N ALA A 22 -47.42 -1.32 -44.52
CA ALA A 22 -47.25 -2.31 -45.57
C ALA A 22 -46.03 -3.21 -45.33
N ILE A 23 -44.91 -2.65 -44.83
CA ILE A 23 -43.71 -3.44 -44.48
C ILE A 23 -43.98 -4.28 -43.23
N ALA A 24 -44.64 -3.73 -42.21
CA ALA A 24 -44.97 -4.45 -40.97
C ALA A 24 -45.82 -5.70 -41.23
N LYS A 25 -46.84 -5.59 -42.10
CA LYS A 25 -47.67 -6.73 -42.55
C LYS A 25 -46.87 -7.81 -43.30
N LYS A 26 -45.71 -7.48 -43.85
CA LYS A 26 -44.82 -8.37 -44.62
C LYS A 26 -43.63 -8.92 -43.82
N LEU A 27 -43.57 -8.72 -42.50
CA LEU A 27 -42.42 -9.17 -41.71
C LEU A 27 -42.32 -10.69 -41.58
N LEU A 28 -43.46 -11.37 -41.48
CA LEU A 28 -43.54 -12.83 -41.33
C LEU A 28 -43.84 -13.56 -42.64
N THR A 29 -43.88 -12.85 -43.77
CA THR A 29 -44.11 -13.49 -45.08
C THR A 29 -42.83 -14.18 -45.51
N PRO A 30 -42.82 -15.51 -45.70
CA PRO A 30 -41.64 -16.23 -46.14
C PRO A 30 -41.29 -15.85 -47.60
N GLN A 31 -40.00 -15.62 -47.85
CA GLN A 31 -39.43 -15.53 -49.20
C GLN A 31 -38.31 -16.56 -49.34
N GLU A 32 -38.20 -17.21 -50.50
CA GLU A 32 -37.07 -18.08 -50.81
C GLU A 32 -35.81 -17.21 -50.97
N SER A 33 -34.79 -17.47 -50.16
CA SER A 33 -33.49 -16.77 -50.20
C SER A 33 -32.45 -17.67 -50.85
N HIS A 34 -31.62 -17.10 -51.72
CA HIS A 34 -30.47 -17.79 -52.32
C HIS A 34 -29.21 -17.73 -51.44
N VAL A 35 -29.20 -16.89 -50.41
CA VAL A 35 -28.01 -16.56 -49.61
C VAL A 35 -28.08 -17.14 -48.20
N LYS A 36 -29.27 -17.17 -47.59
CA LYS A 36 -29.48 -17.71 -46.24
C LYS A 36 -30.31 -19.00 -46.31
N PRO A 37 -30.09 -19.98 -45.42
CA PRO A 37 -30.79 -21.27 -45.46
C PRO A 37 -32.31 -21.09 -45.38
N THR A 38 -33.05 -22.09 -45.88
CA THR A 38 -34.51 -22.21 -45.78
C THR A 38 -34.93 -22.04 -44.31
N ASN A 39 -35.56 -20.90 -43.98
CA ASN A 39 -35.97 -20.37 -42.65
C ASN A 39 -35.28 -19.06 -42.17
N ALA A 40 -34.55 -18.36 -43.03
CA ALA A 40 -34.05 -17.02 -42.69
C ALA A 40 -35.21 -16.03 -42.43
N THR A 41 -35.28 -15.43 -41.24
CA THR A 41 -36.30 -14.44 -40.87
C THR A 41 -35.79 -13.01 -41.09
N LYS A 42 -36.69 -12.09 -41.46
CA LYS A 42 -36.39 -10.64 -41.53
C LYS A 42 -35.99 -10.08 -40.17
N ILE A 43 -35.06 -9.12 -40.14
CA ILE A 43 -34.58 -8.49 -38.90
C ILE A 43 -35.10 -7.05 -38.81
N VAL A 44 -35.78 -6.73 -37.71
CA VAL A 44 -36.23 -5.36 -37.41
C VAL A 44 -35.27 -4.70 -36.42
N TYR A 45 -34.56 -3.67 -36.88
CA TYR A 45 -33.73 -2.83 -36.03
C TYR A 45 -34.63 -1.84 -35.27
N ARG A 46 -35.13 -2.31 -34.12
CA ARG A 46 -35.98 -1.53 -33.20
C ARG A 46 -35.16 -0.53 -32.38
N HIS A 47 -35.83 0.51 -31.88
CA HIS A 47 -35.24 1.43 -30.91
C HIS A 47 -35.02 0.77 -29.54
N LEU A 48 -34.19 1.40 -28.70
CA LEU A 48 -34.03 1.08 -27.29
C LEU A 48 -35.38 1.29 -26.57
N LEU A 49 -35.81 0.28 -25.82
CA LEU A 49 -37.05 0.31 -25.05
C LEU A 49 -36.76 0.27 -23.55
N SER A 50 -37.74 0.72 -22.77
CA SER A 50 -37.66 0.56 -21.31
C SER A 50 -37.60 -0.91 -20.95
N GLY A 51 -36.54 -1.30 -20.26
CA GLY A 51 -36.28 -2.67 -19.87
C GLY A 51 -35.14 -3.37 -20.59
N ASP A 52 -34.62 -2.78 -21.67
CA ASP A 52 -33.37 -3.23 -22.29
C ASP A 52 -32.18 -3.00 -21.34
N PHE A 53 -31.12 -3.80 -21.50
CA PHE A 53 -29.87 -3.64 -20.75
C PHE A 53 -28.89 -2.78 -21.55
N VAL A 54 -28.24 -1.85 -20.87
CA VAL A 54 -27.19 -0.97 -21.42
C VAL A 54 -26.00 -0.99 -20.49
N LEU A 55 -24.78 -0.96 -21.02
CA LEU A 55 -23.57 -0.83 -20.23
C LEU A 55 -23.27 0.65 -20.05
N MET A 56 -23.18 1.11 -18.80
CA MET A 56 -22.71 2.45 -18.49
C MET A 56 -21.27 2.37 -18.00
N ASN A 57 -20.42 3.23 -18.55
CA ASN A 57 -19.00 3.33 -18.23
C ASN A 57 -18.64 4.78 -17.86
N ARG A 58 -17.90 4.96 -16.76
CA ARG A 58 -17.24 6.23 -16.42
C ARG A 58 -15.74 6.13 -16.69
N GLN A 59 -15.19 7.12 -17.38
CA GLN A 59 -13.75 7.25 -17.57
C GLN A 59 -13.17 8.14 -16.46
N PRO A 60 -11.95 7.84 -15.96
CA PRO A 60 -11.13 6.66 -16.24
C PRO A 60 -11.68 5.38 -15.57
N THR A 61 -11.59 4.25 -16.28
CA THR A 61 -12.11 2.95 -15.83
C THR A 61 -11.05 2.19 -15.02
N LEU A 62 -10.91 2.50 -13.73
CA LEU A 62 -9.87 1.91 -12.87
C LEU A 62 -10.17 0.49 -12.37
N HIS A 63 -11.44 0.07 -12.36
CA HIS A 63 -11.85 -1.23 -11.85
C HIS A 63 -13.12 -1.72 -12.54
N LYS A 64 -13.38 -3.04 -12.49
CA LYS A 64 -14.57 -3.69 -13.08
C LYS A 64 -15.90 -2.98 -12.73
N PRO A 65 -16.15 -2.51 -11.49
CA PRO A 65 -17.37 -1.78 -11.15
C PRO A 65 -17.56 -0.42 -11.82
N SER A 66 -16.55 0.17 -12.47
CA SER A 66 -16.68 1.39 -13.27
C SER A 66 -17.44 1.15 -14.58
N ILE A 67 -17.68 -0.12 -14.95
CA ILE A 67 -18.52 -0.51 -16.08
C ILE A 67 -19.58 -1.52 -15.63
N GLN A 68 -20.85 -1.10 -15.66
CA GLN A 68 -21.97 -1.89 -15.13
C GLN A 68 -23.15 -1.89 -16.10
N ALA A 69 -23.91 -2.98 -16.10
CA ALA A 69 -25.14 -3.11 -16.86
C ALA A 69 -26.33 -2.54 -16.08
N HIS A 70 -27.00 -1.55 -16.65
CA HIS A 70 -28.21 -0.93 -16.13
C HIS A 70 -29.42 -1.32 -16.97
N ARG A 71 -30.59 -1.31 -16.33
CA ARG A 71 -31.87 -1.44 -17.03
C ARG A 71 -32.31 -0.06 -17.52
N ALA A 72 -32.42 0.11 -18.84
CA ALA A 72 -32.83 1.35 -19.46
C ALA A 72 -34.26 1.71 -19.05
N ARG A 73 -34.46 2.98 -18.69
CA ARG A 73 -35.78 3.59 -18.49
C ARG A 73 -35.84 4.86 -19.31
N VAL A 74 -36.61 4.82 -20.41
CA VAL A 74 -36.70 5.93 -21.35
C VAL A 74 -37.60 7.02 -20.77
N MET A 75 -37.07 8.23 -20.62
CA MET A 75 -37.78 9.41 -20.12
C MET A 75 -37.85 10.47 -21.23
N PRO A 76 -39.02 10.68 -21.88
CA PRO A 76 -39.10 11.44 -23.15
C PRO A 76 -38.70 12.91 -23.09
N LYS A 77 -38.75 13.55 -21.91
CA LYS A 77 -38.51 15.00 -21.74
C LYS A 77 -37.12 15.33 -21.21
N ASP A 78 -36.36 14.33 -20.75
CA ASP A 78 -35.05 14.55 -20.16
C ASP A 78 -33.98 14.59 -21.25
N ARG A 79 -33.02 15.52 -21.13
CA ARG A 79 -31.87 15.65 -22.03
C ARG A 79 -30.57 15.08 -21.45
N VAL A 80 -30.60 14.64 -20.20
CA VAL A 80 -29.44 14.15 -19.45
C VAL A 80 -29.67 12.70 -19.01
N LEU A 81 -28.59 11.94 -18.90
CA LEU A 81 -28.63 10.62 -18.29
C LEU A 81 -28.88 10.76 -16.78
N ARG A 82 -29.82 9.99 -16.24
CA ARG A 82 -30.09 9.96 -14.80
C ARG A 82 -29.70 8.60 -14.22
N MET A 83 -28.91 8.63 -13.16
CA MET A 83 -28.46 7.43 -12.44
C MET A 83 -28.89 7.49 -10.96
N PRO A 84 -29.21 6.35 -10.32
CA PRO A 84 -29.43 6.31 -8.87
C PRO A 84 -28.18 6.65 -8.05
N TYR A 85 -28.36 7.38 -6.93
CA TYR A 85 -27.27 7.73 -5.99
C TYR A 85 -26.51 6.52 -5.43
N ALA A 86 -27.17 5.38 -5.33
CA ALA A 86 -26.56 4.17 -4.75
C ALA A 86 -25.33 3.70 -5.54
N ASN A 87 -25.24 4.05 -6.82
CA ASN A 87 -24.17 3.59 -7.71
C ASN A 87 -23.03 4.61 -7.86
N CYS A 88 -23.18 5.84 -7.33
CA CYS A 88 -22.19 6.90 -7.50
C CYS A 88 -20.80 6.49 -7.02
N LYS A 89 -20.71 5.79 -5.89
CA LYS A 89 -19.44 5.28 -5.35
C LYS A 89 -18.76 4.29 -6.30
N ALA A 90 -19.53 3.45 -7.01
CA ALA A 90 -18.97 2.48 -7.96
C ALA A 90 -18.39 3.15 -9.22
N TYR A 91 -18.91 4.30 -9.62
CA TYR A 91 -18.37 5.08 -10.73
C TYR A 91 -17.36 6.15 -10.28
N ASN A 92 -17.24 6.39 -8.98
CA ASN A 92 -16.60 7.56 -8.39
C ASN A 92 -17.17 8.89 -8.95
N ALA A 93 -18.48 8.94 -9.18
CA ALA A 93 -19.19 10.07 -9.77
C ALA A 93 -19.78 11.00 -8.70
N ASP A 94 -19.70 12.31 -8.91
CA ASP A 94 -20.16 13.36 -7.99
C ASP A 94 -21.19 14.33 -8.56
N PHE A 95 -21.55 14.18 -9.84
CA PHE A 95 -22.57 14.97 -10.55
C PHE A 95 -22.26 16.47 -10.70
N ASP A 96 -20.99 16.84 -10.80
CA ASP A 96 -20.55 18.21 -11.07
C ASP A 96 -20.50 18.60 -12.57
N GLY A 97 -20.85 17.66 -13.46
CA GLY A 97 -20.65 17.78 -14.90
C GLY A 97 -20.00 16.53 -15.54
N ASP A 98 -19.89 15.44 -14.77
CA ASP A 98 -19.48 14.12 -15.24
C ASP A 98 -20.19 13.64 -16.53
N GLU A 99 -19.39 13.13 -17.46
CA GLU A 99 -19.87 12.42 -18.65
C GLU A 99 -19.77 10.90 -18.46
N LEU A 100 -20.79 10.19 -18.96
CA LEU A 100 -20.90 8.73 -18.86
C LEU A 100 -21.17 8.15 -20.25
N ASN A 101 -20.37 7.16 -20.64
CA ASN A 101 -20.55 6.45 -21.88
C ASN A 101 -21.62 5.38 -21.72
N LEU A 102 -22.53 5.30 -22.70
CA LEU A 102 -23.59 4.29 -22.74
C LEU A 102 -23.38 3.40 -23.96
N HIS A 103 -23.03 2.14 -23.72
CA HIS A 103 -22.87 1.13 -24.74
C HIS A 103 -24.10 0.23 -24.78
N PHE A 104 -24.65 -0.01 -25.98
CA PHE A 104 -25.84 -0.84 -26.17
C PHE A 104 -25.47 -2.19 -26.82
N PRO A 105 -25.53 -3.32 -26.07
CA PRO A 105 -25.24 -4.64 -26.61
C PRO A 105 -26.16 -5.01 -27.77
N GLN A 106 -25.58 -5.49 -28.88
CA GLN A 106 -26.32 -5.75 -30.13
C GLN A 106 -26.80 -7.20 -30.31
N ASN A 107 -26.23 -8.18 -29.59
CA ASN A 107 -26.58 -9.60 -29.72
C ASN A 107 -27.11 -10.20 -28.40
N GLU A 108 -27.81 -11.33 -28.47
CA GLU A 108 -28.40 -11.98 -27.29
C GLU A 108 -27.35 -12.51 -26.31
N ILE A 109 -26.17 -12.93 -26.81
CA ILE A 109 -25.08 -13.40 -25.98
C ILE A 109 -24.58 -12.26 -25.07
N ALA A 110 -24.23 -11.11 -25.64
CA ALA A 110 -23.79 -9.95 -24.86
C ALA A 110 -24.92 -9.39 -23.99
N ARG A 111 -26.19 -9.45 -24.43
CA ARG A 111 -27.34 -9.11 -23.57
C ARG A 111 -27.45 -10.05 -22.37
N SER A 112 -27.19 -11.34 -22.56
CA SER A 112 -27.20 -12.34 -21.49
C SER A 112 -26.04 -12.11 -20.51
N GLU A 113 -24.84 -11.86 -21.01
CA GLU A 113 -23.67 -11.51 -20.17
C GLU A 113 -23.90 -10.21 -19.39
N ALA A 114 -24.42 -9.18 -20.05
CA ALA A 114 -24.79 -7.92 -19.39
C ALA A 114 -25.83 -8.16 -18.28
N ARG A 115 -26.82 -9.04 -18.51
CA ARG A 115 -27.90 -9.33 -17.56
C ARG A 115 -27.47 -10.21 -16.37
N HIS A 116 -26.54 -11.14 -16.56
CA HIS A 116 -26.21 -12.14 -15.54
C HIS A 116 -24.83 -11.92 -14.89
N LEU A 117 -23.90 -11.22 -15.53
CA LEU A 117 -22.53 -11.05 -15.01
C LEU A 117 -22.23 -9.61 -14.61
N ILE A 118 -22.61 -8.63 -15.45
CA ILE A 118 -22.13 -7.25 -15.35
C ILE A 118 -23.16 -6.32 -14.67
N THR A 119 -24.31 -6.85 -14.23
CA THR A 119 -25.34 -6.04 -13.59
C THR A 119 -24.88 -5.36 -12.30
N THR A 120 -25.45 -4.18 -12.05
CA THR A 120 -25.19 -3.39 -10.84
C THR A 120 -25.39 -4.17 -9.54
N HIS A 121 -26.35 -5.09 -9.51
CA HIS A 121 -26.63 -5.91 -8.33
C HIS A 121 -25.64 -7.06 -8.15
N ASN A 122 -25.04 -7.57 -9.23
CA ASN A 122 -23.98 -8.58 -9.14
C ASN A 122 -22.64 -7.97 -8.80
N GLN A 123 -22.43 -6.69 -9.10
CA GLN A 123 -21.27 -5.91 -8.70
C GLN A 123 -21.50 -5.10 -7.41
N TYR A 124 -22.29 -5.65 -6.47
CA TYR A 124 -22.54 -5.02 -5.18
C TYR A 124 -21.28 -4.92 -4.32
N LEU A 125 -20.43 -5.96 -4.35
CA LEU A 125 -19.19 -6.07 -3.60
C LEU A 125 -17.99 -5.76 -4.48
N THR A 126 -16.97 -5.09 -3.93
CA THR A 126 -15.70 -4.91 -4.62
C THR A 126 -14.87 -6.20 -4.59
N PRO A 127 -14.22 -6.58 -5.72
CA PRO A 127 -13.26 -7.68 -5.76
C PRO A 127 -12.02 -7.45 -4.88
N LYS A 128 -11.73 -6.20 -4.48
CA LYS A 128 -10.54 -5.83 -3.70
C LYS A 128 -10.49 -6.48 -2.32
N ASP A 129 -11.57 -6.36 -1.55
CA ASP A 129 -11.65 -6.82 -0.16
C ASP A 129 -13.01 -7.45 0.21
N GLY A 130 -13.94 -7.52 -0.74
CA GLY A 130 -15.31 -8.00 -0.51
C GLY A 130 -16.18 -6.98 0.24
N SER A 131 -15.79 -5.70 0.30
CA SER A 131 -16.63 -4.66 0.89
C SER A 131 -17.74 -4.19 -0.07
N PRO A 132 -18.90 -3.74 0.43
CA PRO A 132 -19.93 -3.16 -0.43
C PRO A 132 -19.51 -1.84 -1.08
N LEU A 133 -19.82 -1.70 -2.38
CA LEU A 133 -19.69 -0.45 -3.14
C LEU A 133 -21.00 0.31 -3.19
N ALA A 134 -22.11 -0.37 -3.49
CA ALA A 134 -23.40 0.29 -3.58
C ALA A 134 -24.03 0.52 -2.19
N GLY A 135 -24.63 1.68 -1.98
CA GLY A 135 -25.28 2.02 -0.73
C GLY A 135 -25.88 3.42 -0.75
N LEU A 136 -26.83 3.69 0.13
CA LEU A 136 -27.43 5.02 0.25
C LEU A 136 -26.48 5.98 0.94
N ILE A 137 -26.49 7.24 0.50
CA ILE A 137 -25.57 8.29 0.95
C ILE A 137 -26.34 9.53 1.41
N GLN A 138 -25.66 10.40 2.17
CA GLN A 138 -26.11 11.76 2.51
C GLN A 138 -27.53 11.81 3.10
N ASP A 139 -28.46 12.49 2.42
CA ASP A 139 -29.83 12.76 2.86
C ASP A 139 -30.62 11.51 3.22
N CYS A 140 -30.41 10.41 2.49
CA CYS A 140 -31.08 9.15 2.79
C CYS A 140 -30.66 8.59 4.16
N VAL A 141 -29.38 8.75 4.52
CA VAL A 141 -28.88 8.33 5.84
C VAL A 141 -29.53 9.17 6.93
N VAL A 142 -29.54 10.49 6.78
CA VAL A 142 -30.17 11.40 7.75
C VAL A 142 -31.66 11.09 7.92
N ALA A 143 -32.38 10.95 6.81
CA ALA A 143 -33.81 10.63 6.80
C ALA A 143 -34.09 9.28 7.47
N SER A 144 -33.28 8.25 7.19
CA SER A 144 -33.45 6.92 7.79
C SER A 144 -33.24 6.92 9.31
N VAL A 145 -32.28 7.69 9.82
CA VAL A 145 -32.07 7.86 11.26
C VAL A 145 -33.25 8.61 11.87
N MET A 146 -33.64 9.75 11.29
CA MET A 146 -34.79 10.55 11.75
C MET A 146 -36.10 9.75 11.75
N LEU A 147 -36.27 8.81 10.83
CA LEU A 147 -37.41 7.90 10.77
C LEU A 147 -37.35 6.85 11.89
N THR A 148 -36.16 6.30 12.16
CA THR A 148 -36.00 5.12 13.04
C THR A 148 -35.67 5.44 14.50
N VAL A 149 -35.46 6.70 14.87
CA VAL A 149 -35.31 7.14 16.27
C VAL A 149 -36.52 6.68 17.10
N ARG A 150 -36.26 6.22 18.34
CA ARG A 150 -37.27 5.66 19.26
C ARG A 150 -38.47 6.58 19.55
N ASP A 151 -38.27 7.91 19.54
CA ASP A 151 -39.31 8.91 19.83
C ASP A 151 -40.30 9.14 18.67
N ARG A 152 -40.14 8.45 17.53
CA ARG A 152 -40.92 8.72 16.31
C ARG A 152 -42.10 7.75 16.14
N PHE A 153 -43.31 8.31 16.15
CA PHE A 153 -44.58 7.58 15.99
C PHE A 153 -45.40 8.12 14.81
N PHE A 154 -46.18 7.24 14.20
CA PHE A 154 -47.01 7.49 13.02
C PHE A 154 -48.44 7.04 13.26
N THR A 155 -49.40 7.78 12.70
CA THR A 155 -50.80 7.34 12.65
C THR A 155 -50.97 6.21 11.63
N ARG A 156 -52.16 5.60 11.59
CA ARG A 156 -52.45 4.52 10.64
C ARG A 156 -52.31 5.00 9.20
N GLU A 157 -52.83 6.20 8.92
CA GLU A 157 -52.83 6.83 7.62
C GLU A 157 -51.39 7.13 7.17
N ASP A 158 -50.60 7.73 8.06
CA ASP A 158 -49.19 8.04 7.79
C ASP A 158 -48.38 6.76 7.51
N TYR A 159 -48.56 5.73 8.36
CA TYR A 159 -47.88 4.45 8.21
C TYR A 159 -48.20 3.80 6.86
N GLN A 160 -49.46 3.74 6.47
CA GLN A 160 -49.87 3.16 5.20
C GLN A 160 -49.30 3.94 4.01
N GLN A 161 -49.32 5.27 4.07
CA GLN A 161 -48.78 6.14 3.02
C GLN A 161 -47.26 5.95 2.83
N LEU A 162 -46.51 5.87 3.94
CA LEU A 162 -45.08 5.61 3.93
C LEU A 162 -44.76 4.23 3.31
N VAL A 163 -45.51 3.19 3.70
CA VAL A 163 -45.31 1.82 3.19
C VAL A 163 -45.63 1.74 1.69
N ILE A 164 -46.75 2.31 1.23
CA ILE A 164 -47.14 2.29 -0.19
C ILE A 164 -46.10 3.00 -1.06
N THR A 165 -45.55 4.12 -0.57
CA THR A 165 -44.55 4.89 -1.32
C THR A 165 -43.27 4.07 -1.55
N GLY A 166 -42.78 3.38 -0.50
CA GLY A 166 -41.63 2.48 -0.59
C GLY A 166 -41.88 1.27 -1.51
N LEU A 167 -43.09 0.71 -1.47
CA LEU A 167 -43.46 -0.51 -2.21
C LEU A 167 -44.20 -0.27 -3.53
N SER A 168 -44.08 0.93 -4.10
CA SER A 168 -44.76 1.34 -5.35
C SER A 168 -44.49 0.46 -6.58
N HIS A 169 -43.50 -0.46 -6.51
CA HIS A 169 -43.17 -1.40 -7.59
C HIS A 169 -43.87 -2.76 -7.44
N LEU A 170 -44.46 -3.07 -6.27
CA LEU A 170 -45.16 -4.32 -6.02
C LEU A 170 -46.63 -4.20 -6.44
N THR A 171 -47.08 -5.14 -7.25
CA THR A 171 -48.48 -5.28 -7.66
C THR A 171 -49.10 -6.42 -6.86
N GLY A 172 -49.65 -6.12 -5.67
CA GLY A 172 -50.24 -7.13 -4.79
C GLY A 172 -50.74 -6.58 -3.46
N ARG A 173 -51.31 -7.46 -2.62
CA ARG A 173 -51.77 -7.10 -1.27
C ARG A 173 -50.57 -6.95 -0.33
N ILE A 174 -50.35 -5.73 0.16
CA ILE A 174 -49.27 -5.43 1.11
C ILE A 174 -49.62 -5.98 2.50
N LYS A 175 -48.70 -6.75 3.08
CA LYS A 175 -48.76 -7.21 4.48
C LYS A 175 -48.40 -6.05 5.40
N THR A 176 -49.18 -5.83 6.45
CA THR A 176 -48.95 -4.77 7.46
C THR A 176 -48.78 -5.36 8.85
N LEU A 177 -48.06 -4.64 9.72
CA LEU A 177 -47.83 -5.05 11.10
C LEU A 177 -48.87 -4.42 12.04
N PRO A 178 -49.18 -5.07 13.19
CA PRO A 178 -50.04 -4.46 14.21
C PRO A 178 -49.38 -3.21 14.82
N PRO A 179 -50.17 -2.25 15.35
CA PRO A 179 -49.63 -1.04 15.95
C PRO A 179 -48.82 -1.36 17.22
N ALA A 180 -47.72 -0.63 17.44
CA ALA A 180 -46.90 -0.78 18.64
C ALA A 180 -47.61 -0.25 19.90
N ILE A 181 -48.44 0.78 19.75
CA ILE A 181 -49.25 1.36 20.83
C ILE A 181 -50.71 1.21 20.44
N LEU A 182 -51.50 0.55 21.30
CA LEU A 182 -52.94 0.32 21.08
C LEU A 182 -53.81 1.42 21.71
N LYS A 183 -53.45 1.91 22.90
CA LYS A 183 -54.16 2.97 23.65
C LYS A 183 -53.15 4.07 24.07
N PRO A 184 -53.52 5.36 24.09
CA PRO A 184 -54.86 5.92 23.81
C PRO A 184 -55.21 6.03 22.32
N LYS A 185 -54.22 6.04 21.42
CA LYS A 185 -54.39 6.04 19.96
C LYS A 185 -53.54 4.95 19.34
N GLN A 186 -54.01 4.34 18.26
CA GLN A 186 -53.22 3.37 17.50
C GLN A 186 -52.04 4.09 16.82
N LEU A 187 -50.83 3.73 17.21
CA LEU A 187 -49.60 4.31 16.68
C LEU A 187 -48.60 3.23 16.27
N TRP A 188 -47.93 3.49 15.15
CA TRP A 188 -46.82 2.68 14.63
C TRP A 188 -45.50 3.42 14.83
N THR A 189 -44.41 2.67 14.92
CA THR A 189 -43.05 3.22 14.97
C THR A 189 -42.43 3.28 13.59
N GLY A 190 -41.41 4.13 13.38
CA GLY A 190 -40.65 4.12 12.13
C GLY A 190 -39.87 2.83 11.89
N LYS A 191 -39.47 2.13 12.96
CA LYS A 191 -38.86 0.78 12.88
C LYS A 191 -39.84 -0.24 12.28
N GLN A 192 -41.13 -0.15 12.61
CA GLN A 192 -42.18 -0.97 12.01
C GLN A 192 -42.39 -0.67 10.52
N VAL A 193 -42.22 0.58 10.08
CA VAL A 193 -42.26 0.93 8.64
C VAL A 193 -41.19 0.15 7.88
N ILE A 194 -39.93 0.20 8.34
CA ILE A 194 -38.82 -0.54 7.72
C ILE A 194 -39.07 -2.05 7.75
N SER A 195 -39.51 -2.59 8.89
CA SER A 195 -39.85 -4.02 9.03
C SER A 195 -40.92 -4.45 8.03
N THR A 196 -41.94 -3.62 7.84
CA THR A 196 -43.03 -3.87 6.89
C THR A 196 -42.50 -3.89 5.45
N LEU A 197 -41.61 -2.97 5.09
CA LEU A 197 -40.99 -2.95 3.77
C LEU A 197 -40.23 -4.25 3.51
N LEU A 198 -39.41 -4.70 4.46
CA LEU A 198 -38.58 -5.89 4.31
C LEU A 198 -39.44 -7.16 4.15
N ILE A 199 -40.46 -7.35 4.99
CA ILE A 199 -41.36 -8.53 4.93
C ILE A 199 -42.07 -8.66 3.58
N ASN A 200 -42.37 -7.55 2.89
CA ASN A 200 -43.04 -7.57 1.59
C ASN A 200 -42.08 -7.73 0.40
N ILE A 201 -40.80 -7.37 0.54
CA ILE A 201 -39.80 -7.55 -0.52
C ILE A 201 -39.27 -8.99 -0.52
N ILE A 202 -39.19 -9.61 0.65
CA ILE A 202 -38.76 -11.01 0.79
C ILE A 202 -39.81 -11.94 0.17
N PRO A 203 -39.43 -12.88 -0.73
CA PRO A 203 -40.37 -13.81 -1.34
C PRO A 203 -41.12 -14.69 -0.34
N GLU A 204 -42.39 -14.99 -0.61
CA GLU A 204 -43.22 -15.86 0.23
C GLU A 204 -42.65 -17.28 0.30
N GLY A 205 -42.66 -17.89 1.49
CA GLY A 205 -42.10 -19.23 1.72
C GLY A 205 -40.60 -19.26 2.02
N THR A 206 -39.93 -18.11 2.09
CA THR A 206 -38.54 -18.02 2.55
C THR A 206 -38.44 -17.68 4.04
N VAL A 207 -37.42 -18.21 4.71
CA VAL A 207 -37.16 -17.96 6.15
C VAL A 207 -36.70 -16.51 6.33
N LEU A 208 -37.31 -15.80 7.27
CA LEU A 208 -36.98 -14.41 7.58
C LEU A 208 -35.64 -14.33 8.35
N PRO A 209 -34.82 -13.29 8.13
CA PRO A 209 -33.48 -13.25 8.66
C PRO A 209 -33.43 -12.76 10.12
N THR A 210 -32.50 -13.34 10.89
CA THR A 210 -32.18 -12.93 12.26
C THR A 210 -30.69 -12.63 12.38
N PHE A 211 -30.34 -11.42 12.84
CA PHE A 211 -28.95 -11.00 13.02
C PHE A 211 -28.82 -9.70 13.83
N THR A 212 -27.62 -9.45 14.35
CA THR A 212 -27.30 -8.27 15.15
C THR A 212 -25.97 -7.65 14.72
N PHE A 213 -25.88 -6.31 14.72
CA PHE A 213 -24.62 -5.60 14.50
C PHE A 213 -24.59 -4.24 15.23
N LYS A 214 -23.40 -3.62 15.29
CA LYS A 214 -23.22 -2.30 15.91
C LYS A 214 -23.41 -1.17 14.91
N THR A 215 -24.17 -0.16 15.31
CA THR A 215 -24.34 1.07 14.53
C THR A 215 -23.18 2.05 14.76
N SER A 216 -23.09 3.10 13.92
CA SER A 216 -22.08 4.17 14.06
C SER A 216 -22.35 5.11 15.24
N VAL A 217 -23.58 5.09 15.77
CA VAL A 217 -24.04 5.95 16.85
C VAL A 217 -23.45 5.52 18.19
N ARG A 218 -22.84 6.46 18.93
CA ARG A 218 -22.29 6.20 20.28
C ARG A 218 -23.33 6.40 21.37
N VAL A 219 -23.40 5.42 22.29
CA VAL A 219 -24.26 5.46 23.48
C VAL A 219 -24.02 6.74 24.31
N ASP A 220 -22.75 7.14 24.50
CA ASP A 220 -22.37 8.33 25.29
C ASP A 220 -23.05 9.64 24.85
N LEU A 221 -23.33 9.75 23.55
CA LEU A 221 -23.82 10.98 22.92
C LEU A 221 -25.35 10.97 22.80
N TRP A 222 -25.96 9.80 22.64
CA TRP A 222 -27.39 9.65 22.34
C TRP A 222 -28.23 9.19 23.55
N GLN A 223 -27.60 8.72 24.62
CA GLN A 223 -28.29 8.33 25.84
C GLN A 223 -28.82 9.55 26.60
N LYS A 224 -30.15 9.66 26.70
CA LYS A 224 -30.83 10.72 27.48
C LYS A 224 -31.12 10.32 28.92
N GLU A 225 -31.52 9.07 29.12
CA GLU A 225 -31.94 8.52 30.41
C GLU A 225 -31.02 7.39 30.85
N SER A 226 -30.96 7.12 32.16
CA SER A 226 -30.28 5.93 32.68
C SER A 226 -30.92 4.66 32.12
N LYS A 227 -30.11 3.60 31.98
CA LYS A 227 -30.59 2.29 31.51
C LYS A 227 -31.75 1.83 32.39
N ARG A 228 -32.89 1.46 31.78
CA ARG A 228 -34.02 0.88 32.51
C ARG A 228 -33.64 -0.51 33.02
N GLU A 229 -34.06 -0.82 34.24
CA GLU A 229 -33.85 -2.15 34.82
C GLU A 229 -34.68 -3.20 34.09
N TRP A 230 -34.11 -4.39 33.94
CA TRP A 230 -34.70 -5.50 33.22
C TRP A 230 -35.84 -6.10 34.05
N LEU A 231 -37.09 -6.02 33.57
CA LEU A 231 -38.28 -6.50 34.30
C LEU A 231 -38.62 -7.98 34.04
N GLY A 232 -38.05 -8.61 33.01
CA GLY A 232 -38.42 -9.95 32.57
C GLY A 232 -37.43 -11.04 33.01
N GLY A 233 -37.30 -11.32 34.32
CA GLY A 233 -36.58 -12.47 34.91
C GLY A 233 -35.39 -13.07 34.12
N GLY A 234 -34.15 -12.76 34.54
CA GLY A 234 -32.90 -13.31 34.00
C GLY A 234 -31.68 -12.50 34.48
N GLU A 235 -30.45 -13.01 34.34
CA GLU A 235 -29.26 -12.16 34.50
C GLU A 235 -29.25 -11.12 33.37
N GLY A 236 -29.64 -9.88 33.68
CA GLY A 236 -29.68 -8.82 32.68
C GLY A 236 -28.33 -8.64 31.98
N GLU A 237 -28.36 -8.49 30.65
CA GLU A 237 -27.15 -8.30 29.83
C GLU A 237 -26.37 -7.07 30.33
N LYS A 238 -25.17 -7.32 30.90
CA LYS A 238 -24.29 -6.30 31.49
C LYS A 238 -23.61 -5.39 30.46
N ARG A 239 -23.75 -5.69 29.15
CA ARG A 239 -23.22 -4.85 28.07
C ARG A 239 -23.87 -3.46 28.12
N ARG A 240 -23.03 -2.43 27.99
CA ARG A 240 -23.44 -1.02 28.01
C ARG A 240 -24.31 -0.64 26.81
N GLU A 241 -24.04 -1.27 25.67
CA GLU A 241 -24.69 -1.02 24.38
C GLU A 241 -26.02 -1.77 24.22
N ALA A 242 -26.33 -2.72 25.11
CA ALA A 242 -27.49 -3.59 24.98
C ALA A 242 -28.81 -2.81 25.05
N MET A 243 -29.72 -3.08 24.11
CA MET A 243 -31.06 -2.45 24.02
C MET A 243 -31.01 -0.92 23.88
N THR A 244 -29.94 -0.41 23.27
CA THR A 244 -29.79 1.03 22.94
C THR A 244 -29.90 1.22 21.42
N ASP A 245 -30.16 2.46 20.98
CA ASP A 245 -30.18 2.79 19.54
C ASP A 245 -28.81 2.55 18.86
N SER A 246 -27.74 2.32 19.64
CA SER A 246 -26.42 1.92 19.14
C SER A 246 -26.33 0.46 18.67
N GLU A 247 -27.22 -0.43 19.12
CA GLU A 247 -27.23 -1.85 18.75
C GLU A 247 -28.40 -2.13 17.79
N PHE A 248 -28.08 -2.60 16.59
CA PHE A 248 -29.07 -3.01 15.60
C PHE A 248 -29.44 -4.48 15.82
N VAL A 249 -30.75 -4.73 16.02
CA VAL A 249 -31.28 -6.08 16.25
C VAL A 249 -32.43 -6.36 15.29
N MET A 250 -32.23 -7.34 14.42
CA MET A 250 -33.26 -7.91 13.56
C MET A 250 -33.58 -9.33 14.05
N HIS A 251 -34.86 -9.61 14.25
CA HIS A 251 -35.35 -10.94 14.58
C HIS A 251 -36.56 -11.27 13.70
N ASP A 252 -36.51 -12.40 13.01
CA ASP A 252 -37.54 -12.87 12.08
C ASP A 252 -38.03 -11.75 11.13
N GLY A 253 -37.09 -11.01 10.54
CA GLY A 253 -37.38 -9.94 9.59
C GLY A 253 -38.00 -8.67 10.18
N GLN A 254 -38.09 -8.55 11.50
CA GLN A 254 -38.53 -7.34 12.21
C GLN A 254 -37.37 -6.60 12.88
N LEU A 255 -37.29 -5.29 12.66
CA LEU A 255 -36.34 -4.40 13.29
C LEU A 255 -36.83 -4.04 14.70
N LEU A 256 -36.19 -4.63 15.71
CA LEU A 256 -36.59 -4.47 17.12
C LEU A 256 -35.84 -3.31 17.80
N CYS A 257 -34.53 -3.21 17.57
CA CYS A 257 -33.66 -2.23 18.23
C CYS A 257 -32.67 -1.62 17.22
N GLY A 258 -32.20 -0.40 17.52
CA GLY A 258 -31.18 0.30 16.74
C GLY A 258 -31.75 1.29 15.72
N VAL A 259 -30.98 2.33 15.43
CA VAL A 259 -31.26 3.22 14.29
C VAL A 259 -30.72 2.63 13.00
N VAL A 260 -31.36 2.97 11.88
CA VAL A 260 -30.84 2.68 10.55
C VAL A 260 -29.97 3.87 10.14
N ASP A 261 -28.66 3.70 10.15
CA ASP A 261 -27.67 4.71 9.78
C ASP A 261 -26.81 4.25 8.60
N LYS A 262 -25.67 4.92 8.34
CA LYS A 262 -24.74 4.52 7.27
C LYS A 262 -24.24 3.07 7.42
N SER A 263 -24.11 2.55 8.65
CA SER A 263 -23.67 1.16 8.87
C SER A 263 -24.72 0.13 8.46
N ALA A 264 -25.98 0.51 8.35
CA ALA A 264 -27.06 -0.36 7.92
C ALA A 264 -27.27 -0.30 6.39
N ILE A 265 -27.43 0.91 5.84
CA ILE A 265 -27.87 1.13 4.45
C ILE A 265 -26.80 1.70 3.52
N GLY A 266 -25.66 2.13 4.07
CA GLY A 266 -24.53 2.63 3.31
C GLY A 266 -23.64 1.51 2.78
N SER A 267 -22.55 1.90 2.13
CA SER A 267 -21.53 1.00 1.58
C SER A 267 -20.59 0.50 2.69
N THR A 268 -21.14 -0.27 3.63
CA THR A 268 -20.44 -0.77 4.83
C THR A 268 -20.59 -2.29 4.96
N SER A 269 -19.49 -2.95 5.34
CA SER A 269 -19.46 -4.41 5.50
C SER A 269 -20.31 -4.87 6.68
N HIS A 270 -20.98 -6.02 6.54
CA HIS A 270 -21.84 -6.64 7.57
C HIS A 270 -23.07 -5.81 7.99
N GLY A 271 -23.43 -4.78 7.23
CA GLY A 271 -24.68 -4.03 7.43
C GLY A 271 -25.92 -4.79 6.96
N LEU A 272 -27.09 -4.17 7.16
CA LEU A 272 -28.41 -4.72 6.78
C LEU A 272 -28.42 -5.19 5.32
N ILE A 273 -28.00 -4.35 4.37
CA ILE A 273 -28.06 -4.67 2.95
C ILE A 273 -27.12 -5.82 2.57
N HIS A 274 -25.92 -5.84 3.16
CA HIS A 274 -24.92 -6.88 2.89
C HIS A 274 -25.37 -8.25 3.45
N VAL A 275 -25.99 -8.28 4.64
CA VAL A 275 -26.55 -9.52 5.19
C VAL A 275 -27.65 -10.08 4.28
N PHE A 276 -28.54 -9.23 3.78
CA PHE A 276 -29.56 -9.65 2.81
C PHE A 276 -28.96 -10.10 1.47
N TYR A 277 -27.93 -9.42 1.00
CA TYR A 277 -27.21 -9.85 -0.20
C TYR A 277 -26.68 -11.29 -0.04
N ASP A 278 -26.03 -11.58 1.08
CA ASP A 278 -25.37 -12.87 1.31
C ASP A 278 -26.34 -14.02 1.61
N LEU A 279 -27.34 -13.79 2.49
CA LEU A 279 -28.29 -14.82 2.93
C LEU A 279 -29.22 -15.31 1.82
N TYR A 280 -29.55 -14.46 0.86
CA TYR A 280 -30.46 -14.79 -0.24
C TYR A 280 -29.72 -15.25 -1.51
N GLY A 281 -28.49 -15.73 -1.38
CA GLY A 281 -27.75 -16.37 -2.47
C GLY A 281 -26.94 -15.42 -3.35
N GLY A 282 -26.42 -14.32 -2.77
CA GLY A 282 -25.43 -13.44 -3.40
C GLY A 282 -25.85 -12.99 -4.80
N HIS A 283 -25.02 -13.31 -5.80
CA HIS A 283 -25.17 -12.93 -7.22
C HIS A 283 -26.39 -13.52 -7.95
N LEU A 284 -27.08 -14.55 -7.41
CA LEU A 284 -28.21 -15.18 -8.10
C LEU A 284 -29.54 -14.48 -7.79
N TYR A 285 -29.91 -14.42 -6.50
CA TYR A 285 -31.18 -13.85 -6.04
C TYR A 285 -31.00 -12.73 -5.01
N GLY A 286 -29.92 -12.75 -4.23
CA GLY A 286 -29.66 -11.80 -3.16
C GLY A 286 -29.40 -10.37 -3.66
N GLY A 287 -28.67 -10.23 -4.77
CA GLY A 287 -28.42 -8.94 -5.42
C GLY A 287 -29.71 -8.22 -5.80
N HIS A 288 -30.67 -8.94 -6.38
CA HIS A 288 -31.96 -8.36 -6.76
C HIS A 288 -32.73 -7.86 -5.54
N ILE A 289 -32.80 -8.66 -4.47
CA ILE A 289 -33.46 -8.30 -3.21
C ILE A 289 -32.77 -7.09 -2.57
N ALA A 290 -31.44 -7.10 -2.48
CA ALA A 290 -30.66 -5.98 -1.94
C ALA A 290 -30.91 -4.68 -2.71
N SER A 291 -30.93 -4.74 -4.04
CA SER A 291 -31.23 -3.59 -4.90
C SER A 291 -32.67 -3.07 -4.72
N GLN A 292 -33.65 -3.98 -4.56
CA GLN A 292 -35.02 -3.62 -4.27
C GLN A 292 -35.18 -2.96 -2.90
N ILE A 293 -34.49 -3.47 -1.87
CA ILE A 293 -34.47 -2.87 -0.53
C ILE A 293 -33.88 -1.46 -0.60
N LEU A 294 -32.70 -1.29 -1.22
CA LEU A 294 -32.08 0.02 -1.41
C LEU A 294 -33.01 0.99 -2.13
N THR A 295 -33.66 0.54 -3.21
CA THR A 295 -34.61 1.36 -3.98
C THR A 295 -35.83 1.76 -3.15
N SER A 296 -36.38 0.83 -2.37
CA SER A 296 -37.58 1.05 -1.55
C SER A 296 -37.30 1.99 -0.37
N ILE A 297 -36.16 1.80 0.30
CA ILE A 297 -35.70 2.69 1.37
C ILE A 297 -35.38 4.08 0.81
N ASN A 298 -34.74 4.19 -0.36
CA ASN A 298 -34.47 5.48 -1.00
C ASN A 298 -35.77 6.25 -1.26
N ARG A 299 -36.78 5.61 -1.90
CA ARG A 299 -38.09 6.23 -2.15
C ARG A 299 -38.77 6.68 -0.86
N LEU A 300 -38.73 5.84 0.18
CA LEU A 300 -39.25 6.16 1.49
C LEU A 300 -38.55 7.39 2.09
N CYS A 301 -37.21 7.39 2.10
CA CYS A 301 -36.40 8.47 2.68
C CYS A 301 -36.65 9.80 1.97
N VAL A 302 -36.67 9.80 0.63
CA VAL A 302 -36.95 10.99 -0.18
C VAL A 302 -38.36 11.53 0.11
N TYR A 303 -39.37 10.66 0.20
CA TYR A 303 -40.73 11.09 0.53
C TYR A 303 -40.84 11.62 1.97
N TYR A 304 -40.22 10.93 2.92
CA TYR A 304 -40.20 11.34 4.32
C TYR A 304 -39.49 12.69 4.51
N LEU A 305 -38.39 12.92 3.80
CA LEU A 305 -37.66 14.18 3.83
C LEU A 305 -38.48 15.33 3.24
N LYS A 306 -39.27 15.08 2.18
CA LYS A 306 -40.22 16.08 1.66
C LYS A 306 -41.29 16.47 2.68
N TRP A 307 -41.67 15.55 3.58
CA TRP A 307 -42.67 15.81 4.59
C TRP A 307 -42.10 16.57 5.80
N VAL A 308 -40.97 16.12 6.34
CA VAL A 308 -40.41 16.66 7.59
C VAL A 308 -39.47 17.84 7.37
N GLY A 309 -38.77 17.86 6.23
CA GLY A 309 -37.64 18.75 6.00
C GLY A 309 -36.42 18.40 6.85
N HIS A 310 -35.24 18.79 6.39
CA HIS A 310 -34.00 18.80 7.16
C HIS A 310 -33.21 20.05 6.80
N THR A 311 -32.61 20.69 7.79
CA THR A 311 -31.83 21.92 7.60
C THR A 311 -30.72 21.99 8.62
N ILE A 312 -29.67 22.74 8.29
CA ILE A 312 -28.54 23.05 9.17
C ILE A 312 -28.44 24.58 9.23
N SER A 313 -28.33 25.12 10.44
CA SER A 313 -28.15 26.56 10.65
C SER A 313 -26.79 26.89 11.26
N VAL A 314 -26.33 28.11 11.07
CA VAL A 314 -25.07 28.63 11.66
C VAL A 314 -25.08 28.51 13.19
N LYS A 315 -26.25 28.64 13.84
CA LYS A 315 -26.43 28.51 15.29
C LYS A 315 -25.92 27.17 15.84
N GLU A 316 -25.96 26.12 15.04
CA GLU A 316 -25.50 24.78 15.41
C GLU A 316 -23.99 24.68 15.62
N PHE A 317 -23.21 25.57 15.02
CA PHE A 317 -21.76 25.63 15.16
C PHE A 317 -21.32 26.63 16.24
N VAL A 318 -22.26 27.39 16.83
CA VAL A 318 -21.96 28.34 17.91
C VAL A 318 -21.78 27.59 19.23
N THR A 319 -20.55 27.62 19.75
CA THR A 319 -20.27 27.10 21.09
C THR A 319 -20.82 28.02 22.18
N PRO A 320 -21.36 27.48 23.29
CA PRO A 320 -21.79 28.29 24.43
C PRO A 320 -20.65 29.18 24.97
N PRO A 321 -20.97 30.33 25.59
CA PRO A 321 -19.95 31.25 26.10
C PRO A 321 -19.00 30.62 27.13
N SER A 322 -19.51 29.75 28.01
CA SER A 322 -18.72 29.05 29.04
C SER A 322 -17.64 28.14 28.43
N VAL A 323 -18.01 27.38 27.40
CA VAL A 323 -17.13 26.48 26.64
C VAL A 323 -16.11 27.27 25.86
N SER A 324 -16.58 28.33 25.19
CA SER A 324 -15.73 29.23 24.42
C SER A 324 -14.67 29.91 25.29
N ALA A 325 -15.01 30.24 26.54
CA ALA A 325 -14.08 30.79 27.53
C ALA A 325 -13.04 29.75 27.98
N LYS A 326 -13.48 28.53 28.34
CA LYS A 326 -12.57 27.42 28.70
C LYS A 326 -11.58 27.11 27.58
N ARG A 327 -12.07 27.02 26.34
CA ARG A 327 -11.24 26.84 25.14
C ARG A 327 -10.21 27.96 25.00
N ARG A 328 -10.65 29.22 25.04
CA ARG A 328 -9.75 30.38 24.91
C ARG A 328 -8.65 30.36 25.98
N HIS A 329 -9.01 30.04 27.22
CA HIS A 329 -8.05 29.92 28.32
C HIS A 329 -7.04 28.78 28.06
N ALA A 330 -7.52 27.58 27.72
CA ALA A 330 -6.66 26.44 27.45
C ALA A 330 -5.68 26.69 26.28
N LEU A 331 -6.13 27.31 25.19
CA LEU A 331 -5.29 27.62 24.03
C LEU A 331 -4.30 28.75 24.32
N HIS A 332 -4.72 29.78 25.06
CA HIS A 332 -3.82 30.85 25.48
C HIS A 332 -2.71 30.33 26.40
N ASP A 333 -3.07 29.47 27.35
CA ASP A 333 -2.11 28.84 28.25
C ASP A 333 -1.17 27.90 27.51
N LEU A 334 -1.66 27.14 26.52
CA LEU A 334 -0.85 26.29 25.65
C LEU A 334 0.19 27.10 24.88
N ILE A 335 -0.22 28.18 24.22
CA ILE A 335 0.68 29.02 23.43
C ILE A 335 1.77 29.65 24.32
N LYS A 336 1.42 30.03 25.56
CA LYS A 336 2.36 30.62 26.51
C LYS A 336 3.33 29.60 27.10
N ARG A 337 2.91 28.36 27.36
CA ARG A 337 3.75 27.32 27.96
C ARG A 337 4.58 26.53 26.94
N ALA A 338 4.16 26.48 25.68
CA ALA A 338 4.78 25.63 24.67
C ALA A 338 6.27 25.89 24.46
N PRO A 339 6.77 27.15 24.36
CA PRO A 339 8.20 27.42 24.23
C PRO A 339 9.01 26.79 25.36
N ARG A 340 8.54 26.91 26.61
CA ARG A 340 9.20 26.36 27.80
C ARG A 340 9.26 24.85 27.80
N GLU A 341 8.17 24.20 27.40
CA GLU A 341 8.10 22.73 27.35
C GLU A 341 8.97 22.17 26.21
N VAL A 342 9.04 22.87 25.08
CA VAL A 342 9.92 22.51 23.96
C VAL A 342 11.40 22.67 24.35
N SER A 343 11.80 23.81 24.93
CA SER A 343 13.18 24.01 25.40
C SER A 343 13.60 22.95 26.41
N ARG A 344 12.71 22.59 27.35
CA ARG A 344 12.96 21.52 28.33
C ARG A 344 13.20 20.17 27.68
N ARG A 345 12.44 19.83 26.62
CA ARG A 345 12.61 18.56 25.89
C ARG A 345 13.87 18.50 25.05
N LEU A 346 14.29 19.64 24.52
CA LEU A 346 15.57 19.76 23.81
C LEU A 346 16.78 19.82 24.77
N GLY A 347 16.54 19.98 26.08
CA GLY A 347 17.60 20.11 27.08
C GLY A 347 18.30 21.48 27.06
N ILE A 348 17.61 22.52 26.58
CA ILE A 348 18.17 23.85 26.35
C ILE A 348 17.52 24.87 27.30
N PRO A 349 18.27 25.83 27.87
CA PRO A 349 17.69 26.96 28.59
C PRO A 349 16.76 27.80 27.70
N GLU A 350 15.64 28.29 28.25
CA GLU A 350 14.63 29.09 27.52
C GLU A 350 15.24 30.32 26.82
N THR A 351 16.20 30.98 27.48
CA THR A 351 16.89 32.18 26.95
C THR A 351 17.74 31.90 25.72
N SER A 352 18.21 30.67 25.54
CA SER A 352 19.12 30.28 24.46
C SER A 352 18.42 29.54 23.32
N PHE A 353 17.09 29.40 23.36
CA PHE A 353 16.33 28.72 22.32
C PHE A 353 16.51 29.39 20.96
N ARG A 354 16.45 30.73 20.91
CA ARG A 354 16.59 31.51 19.68
C ARG A 354 17.96 31.28 19.03
N ASP A 355 19.03 31.43 19.80
CA ASP A 355 20.40 31.24 19.32
C ASP A 355 20.66 29.80 18.90
N HIS A 356 20.04 28.83 19.58
CA HIS A 356 20.09 27.44 19.16
C HIS A 356 19.37 27.24 17.82
N PHE A 357 18.14 27.75 17.68
CA PHE A 357 17.38 27.60 16.45
C PHE A 357 18.07 28.28 15.26
N GLU A 358 18.66 29.45 15.48
CA GLU A 358 19.47 30.14 14.47
C GLU A 358 20.69 29.32 14.05
N ARG A 359 21.47 28.80 15.01
CA ARG A 359 22.61 27.93 14.71
C ARG A 359 22.19 26.69 13.92
N VAL A 360 21.09 26.07 14.32
CA VAL A 360 20.54 24.88 13.64
C VAL A 360 20.14 25.21 12.20
N HIS A 361 19.41 26.32 11.98
CA HIS A 361 18.99 26.76 10.64
C HIS A 361 20.18 27.11 9.75
N MET A 362 21.15 27.88 10.27
CA MET A 362 22.35 28.28 9.53
C MET A 362 23.27 27.10 9.21
N SER A 363 23.32 26.09 10.09
CA SER A 363 24.07 24.85 9.83
C SER A 363 23.42 23.95 8.77
N GLN A 364 22.19 24.27 8.32
CA GLN A 364 21.36 23.47 7.41
C GLN A 364 21.19 22.00 7.87
N ASN A 365 21.32 21.74 9.18
CA ASN A 365 21.20 20.40 9.73
C ASN A 365 19.73 19.99 9.84
N GLN A 366 19.23 19.31 8.80
CA GLN A 366 17.84 18.84 8.72
C GLN A 366 17.40 17.98 9.91
N LYS A 367 18.33 17.25 10.55
CA LYS A 367 17.99 16.38 11.69
C LYS A 367 17.65 17.16 12.95
N GLU A 368 18.40 18.22 13.22
CA GLU A 368 18.16 19.07 14.38
C GLU A 368 16.90 19.90 14.19
N LEU A 369 16.63 20.37 12.96
CA LEU A 369 15.35 20.97 12.58
C LEU A 369 14.18 19.99 12.83
N ALA A 370 14.30 18.75 12.38
CA ALA A 370 13.27 17.73 12.60
C ALA A 370 13.07 17.40 14.10
N ALA A 371 14.13 17.44 14.91
CA ALA A 371 14.04 17.24 16.35
C ALA A 371 13.26 18.38 17.04
N ILE A 372 13.45 19.62 16.58
CA ILE A 372 12.68 20.78 17.04
C ILE A 372 11.20 20.58 16.69
N ASP A 373 10.90 20.22 15.44
CA ASP A 373 9.51 20.01 14.98
C ASP A 373 8.81 18.90 15.78
N ALA A 374 9.48 17.75 15.97
CA ALA A 374 8.97 16.65 16.78
C ALA A 374 8.69 17.06 18.23
N ALA A 375 9.55 17.90 18.82
CA ALA A 375 9.34 18.42 20.15
C ALA A 375 8.06 19.28 20.24
N TYR A 376 7.78 20.12 19.25
CA TYR A 376 6.55 20.92 19.17
C TYR A 376 5.30 20.06 19.02
N THR A 377 5.26 19.13 18.05
CA THR A 377 4.09 18.25 17.82
C THR A 377 3.73 17.49 19.10
N SER A 378 4.75 16.98 19.79
CA SER A 378 4.61 16.24 21.02
C SER A 378 4.12 17.08 22.22
N VAL A 379 4.29 18.41 22.21
CA VAL A 379 3.78 19.33 23.23
C VAL A 379 2.35 19.76 22.89
N LEU A 380 2.08 20.05 21.61
CA LEU A 380 0.81 20.62 21.15
C LEU A 380 -0.32 19.58 21.06
N GLY A 381 0.01 18.32 20.77
CA GLY A 381 -0.96 17.23 20.52
C GLY A 381 -1.95 16.98 21.67
N PRO A 382 -1.50 16.76 22.93
CA PRO A 382 -2.39 16.42 24.04
C PRO A 382 -3.47 17.48 24.32
N THR A 383 -3.05 18.75 24.43
CA THR A 383 -4.01 19.85 24.72
C THR A 383 -4.94 20.12 23.54
N THR A 384 -4.47 19.95 22.31
CA THR A 384 -5.33 20.03 21.12
C THR A 384 -6.41 18.94 21.14
N SER A 385 -6.05 17.74 21.57
CA SER A 385 -7.00 16.62 21.74
C SER A 385 -8.04 16.90 22.83
N ASP A 386 -7.62 17.46 23.97
CA ASP A 386 -8.53 17.81 25.07
C ASP A 386 -9.55 18.89 24.67
N VAL A 387 -9.10 19.91 23.93
CA VAL A 387 -9.96 20.99 23.44
C VAL A 387 -10.96 20.49 22.40
N THR A 388 -10.55 19.54 21.56
CA THR A 388 -11.42 18.96 20.53
C THR A 388 -12.36 17.88 21.06
N ALA A 389 -12.10 17.31 22.24
CA ALA A 389 -12.94 16.30 22.88
C ALA A 389 -14.25 16.87 23.46
N TYR A 390 -14.33 18.19 23.73
CA TYR A 390 -15.52 18.79 24.30
C TYR A 390 -16.67 18.86 23.30
N ARG A 391 -17.75 18.11 23.55
CA ARG A 391 -19.02 18.21 22.83
C ARG A 391 -20.18 18.28 23.81
N GLU A 392 -21.05 19.28 23.64
CA GLU A 392 -22.32 19.31 24.36
C GLU A 392 -23.27 18.23 23.82
N ARG A 393 -24.03 17.60 24.74
CA ARG A 393 -24.97 16.50 24.48
C ARG A 393 -26.29 16.94 23.82
N THR A 394 -26.33 18.10 23.16
CA THR A 394 -27.57 18.64 22.62
C THR A 394 -27.84 18.12 21.20
N ARG A 395 -29.13 18.02 20.84
CA ARG A 395 -29.65 17.59 19.53
C ARG A 395 -29.22 18.55 18.40
N ILE A 396 -27.94 18.55 18.05
CA ILE A 396 -27.41 19.36 16.95
C ILE A 396 -27.54 18.54 15.66
N THR A 397 -28.30 19.06 14.70
CA THR A 397 -28.59 18.43 13.41
C THR A 397 -27.32 18.15 12.60
N ALA A 398 -26.35 19.06 12.62
CA ALA A 398 -25.02 18.88 12.07
C ALA A 398 -24.19 17.80 12.79
N SER A 399 -24.30 17.67 14.12
CA SER A 399 -23.63 16.58 14.86
C SER A 399 -24.21 15.23 14.46
N ASN A 400 -25.53 15.15 14.32
CA ASN A 400 -26.19 13.94 13.86
C ASN A 400 -25.71 13.54 12.46
N MET A 401 -25.53 14.49 11.53
CA MET A 401 -25.01 14.21 10.18
C MET A 401 -23.60 13.58 10.21
N VAL A 402 -22.71 14.10 11.06
CA VAL A 402 -21.33 13.58 11.20
C VAL A 402 -21.30 12.26 11.96
N ASP A 403 -22.06 12.16 13.06
CA ASP A 403 -22.05 10.98 13.94
C ASP A 403 -22.73 9.77 13.28
N THR A 404 -23.74 9.98 12.43
CA THR A 404 -24.42 8.93 11.65
C THR A 404 -23.70 8.61 10.33
N GLY A 405 -22.64 9.36 10.01
CA GLY A 405 -21.81 9.17 8.82
C GLY A 405 -22.43 9.64 7.51
N ALA A 406 -23.49 10.46 7.53
CA ALA A 406 -24.16 10.94 6.33
C ALA A 406 -23.24 11.82 5.46
N LYS A 407 -22.61 12.84 6.05
CA LYS A 407 -21.59 13.69 5.41
C LYS A 407 -20.74 14.40 6.47
N GLY A 408 -19.48 14.63 6.14
CA GLY A 408 -18.51 15.31 7.00
C GLY A 408 -17.81 14.36 7.98
N SER A 409 -16.71 14.84 8.55
CA SER A 409 -15.91 14.11 9.54
C SER A 409 -15.90 14.87 10.87
N LYS A 410 -15.45 14.19 11.93
CA LYS A 410 -15.25 14.83 13.24
C LYS A 410 -14.20 15.95 13.16
N VAL A 411 -13.21 15.81 12.29
CA VAL A 411 -12.17 16.83 12.08
C VAL A 411 -12.79 18.08 11.45
N ASN A 412 -13.62 17.94 10.42
CA ASN A 412 -14.28 19.07 9.76
C ASN A 412 -15.14 19.86 10.76
N MET A 413 -15.89 19.14 11.60
CA MET A 413 -16.68 19.76 12.67
C MET A 413 -15.79 20.48 13.69
N ASN A 414 -14.68 19.88 14.08
CA ASN A 414 -13.75 20.49 15.03
C ASN A 414 -13.06 21.73 14.44
N GLN A 415 -12.76 21.77 13.13
CA GLN A 415 -12.21 22.95 12.45
C GLN A 415 -13.22 24.11 12.38
N MET A 416 -14.52 23.79 12.25
CA MET A 416 -15.59 24.79 12.28
C MET A 416 -15.83 25.33 13.70
N VAL A 417 -15.89 24.43 14.69
CA VAL A 417 -16.38 24.73 16.06
C VAL A 417 -15.24 25.03 17.05
N SER A 418 -14.14 24.29 16.99
CA SER A 418 -13.08 24.29 18.00
C SER A 418 -11.83 25.04 17.54
N LEU A 419 -11.04 24.47 16.62
CA LEU A 419 -9.77 25.01 16.11
C LEU A 419 -9.28 24.23 14.89
N PHE A 420 -8.32 24.78 14.11
CA PHE A 420 -7.64 24.06 13.03
C PHE A 420 -6.52 23.12 13.51
N GLY A 421 -5.59 23.62 14.33
CA GLY A 421 -4.50 22.84 14.89
C GLY A 421 -3.15 23.11 14.22
N SER A 422 -2.22 22.17 14.36
CA SER A 422 -0.92 22.22 13.68
C SER A 422 -1.12 21.96 12.20
N VAL A 423 -0.49 22.78 11.35
CA VAL A 423 -0.51 22.60 9.90
C VAL A 423 0.92 22.36 9.43
N ALA A 424 1.10 21.35 8.57
CA ALA A 424 2.39 20.85 8.12
C ALA A 424 2.41 20.65 6.60
N ILE A 425 3.61 20.76 6.01
CA ILE A 425 3.91 20.48 4.59
C ILE A 425 4.85 19.27 4.57
N ASP A 426 4.49 18.21 3.85
CA ASP A 426 5.23 16.94 3.85
C ASP A 426 5.58 16.38 5.24
N GLY A 427 4.70 16.60 6.23
CA GLY A 427 4.90 16.18 7.62
C GLY A 427 5.90 17.03 8.42
N LYS A 428 6.40 18.14 7.84
CA LYS A 428 7.28 19.12 8.49
C LYS A 428 6.53 20.40 8.79
N ARG A 429 7.01 21.17 9.77
CA ARG A 429 6.43 22.50 10.05
C ARG A 429 6.73 23.47 8.91
N MET A 430 6.09 24.64 8.95
CA MET A 430 6.25 25.68 7.94
C MET A 430 7.73 26.00 7.70
N PRO A 431 8.20 26.08 6.44
CA PRO A 431 9.59 26.33 6.16
C PRO A 431 10.01 27.73 6.60
N LEU A 432 11.26 27.86 7.03
CA LEU A 432 11.88 29.14 7.37
C LEU A 432 12.49 29.77 6.12
N SER A 433 12.35 31.09 6.00
CA SER A 433 13.10 31.88 5.00
C SER A 433 14.60 31.91 5.34
N ILE A 434 15.41 32.37 4.38
CA ILE A 434 16.86 32.61 4.57
C ILE A 434 17.11 33.56 5.77
N THR A 435 16.20 34.51 6.00
CA THR A 435 16.27 35.45 7.13
C THR A 435 15.89 34.84 8.50
N GLY A 436 15.54 33.55 8.54
CA GLY A 436 15.09 32.88 9.76
C GLY A 436 13.65 33.22 10.16
N LYS A 437 12.89 33.86 9.29
CA LYS A 437 11.47 34.20 9.52
C LYS A 437 10.55 33.21 8.83
N PHE A 438 9.48 32.78 9.50
CA PHE A 438 8.41 31.99 8.89
C PHE A 438 7.50 32.84 8.00
N LEU A 439 7.17 34.06 8.44
CA LEU A 439 6.50 35.09 7.65
C LEU A 439 7.12 36.46 7.97
N PRO A 440 6.99 37.45 7.07
CA PRO A 440 7.50 38.80 7.32
C PRO A 440 6.96 39.46 8.60
N SER A 441 5.78 39.02 9.06
CA SER A 441 5.10 39.51 10.27
C SER A 441 5.65 38.94 11.58
N PHE A 442 6.43 37.85 11.53
CA PHE A 442 7.04 37.24 12.72
C PHE A 442 8.51 37.67 12.88
N LEU A 443 9.00 37.66 14.13
CA LEU A 443 10.41 37.90 14.38
C LEU A 443 11.25 36.70 13.89
N PRO A 444 12.53 36.92 13.56
CA PRO A 444 13.44 35.83 13.22
C PRO A 444 13.55 34.82 14.37
N TYR A 445 13.35 33.53 14.05
CA TYR A 445 13.42 32.39 14.97
C TYR A 445 12.44 32.50 16.15
N GLU A 446 11.24 33.01 15.89
CA GLU A 446 10.15 33.10 16.85
C GLU A 446 9.80 31.72 17.46
N SER A 447 9.78 31.62 18.79
CA SER A 447 9.46 30.39 19.52
C SER A 447 7.95 30.15 19.68
N ASN A 448 7.12 31.12 19.29
CA ASN A 448 5.68 30.97 19.36
C ASN A 448 5.20 29.88 18.39
N PRO A 449 4.40 28.89 18.85
CA PRO A 449 3.84 27.85 17.98
C PRO A 449 3.11 28.40 16.74
N ARG A 450 2.47 29.58 16.86
CA ARG A 450 1.76 30.24 15.75
C ARG A 450 2.66 30.56 14.56
N ALA A 451 3.93 30.91 14.82
CA ALA A 451 4.87 31.25 13.78
C ALA A 451 5.23 30.03 12.93
N GLY A 452 5.31 28.83 13.53
CA GLY A 452 5.56 27.59 12.79
C GLY A 452 4.29 26.81 12.45
N GLY A 453 3.18 27.49 12.15
CA GLY A 453 1.99 26.86 11.57
C GLY A 453 0.91 26.33 12.53
N TYR A 454 0.94 26.66 13.84
CA TYR A 454 -0.15 26.29 14.76
C TYR A 454 -1.29 27.31 14.73
N ILE A 455 -2.48 26.89 14.30
CA ILE A 455 -3.66 27.74 14.10
C ILE A 455 -4.71 27.45 15.20
N PRO A 456 -4.81 28.31 16.25
CA PRO A 456 -5.84 28.17 17.29
C PRO A 456 -7.21 28.74 16.87
N ASP A 457 -7.27 29.39 15.72
CA ASP A 457 -8.47 30.01 15.17
C ASP A 457 -9.41 28.93 14.60
N ARG A 458 -10.65 29.31 14.28
CA ARG A 458 -11.68 28.43 13.71
C ARG A 458 -12.45 29.17 12.62
N PHE A 459 -13.08 28.44 11.68
CA PHE A 459 -13.88 29.07 10.62
C PHE A 459 -14.96 30.02 11.16
N MET A 460 -15.64 29.64 12.24
CA MET A 460 -16.78 30.38 12.77
C MET A 460 -16.47 31.82 13.25
N THR A 461 -15.25 32.07 13.73
CA THR A 461 -14.84 33.38 14.24
C THR A 461 -13.95 34.14 13.27
N GLY A 462 -13.69 33.58 12.08
CA GLY A 462 -12.65 34.06 11.17
C GLY A 462 -11.26 33.60 11.57
N ILE A 463 -10.33 33.76 10.63
CA ILE A 463 -8.94 33.31 10.70
C ILE A 463 -8.04 34.54 10.60
N ASN A 464 -6.97 34.61 11.40
CA ASN A 464 -6.01 35.70 11.28
C ASN A 464 -5.24 35.65 9.95
N PRO A 465 -4.81 36.79 9.36
CA PRO A 465 -4.13 36.81 8.06
C PRO A 465 -2.89 35.90 7.97
N GLN A 466 -2.09 35.78 9.05
CA GLN A 466 -0.93 34.88 9.06
C GLN A 466 -1.36 33.42 8.93
N SER A 467 -2.39 33.02 9.66
CA SER A 467 -2.94 31.66 9.65
C SER A 467 -3.65 31.34 8.34
N TYR A 468 -4.32 32.34 7.75
CA TYR A 468 -4.93 32.22 6.43
C TYR A 468 -3.89 31.88 5.36
N PHE A 469 -2.76 32.61 5.35
CA PHE A 469 -1.68 32.35 4.40
C PHE A 469 -1.11 30.92 4.52
N TYR A 470 -0.90 30.41 5.74
CA TYR A 470 -0.48 29.02 5.93
C TYR A 470 -1.49 28.01 5.41
N LEU A 471 -2.79 28.27 5.59
CA LEU A 471 -3.84 27.41 5.07
C LEU A 471 -3.84 27.39 3.54
N CYS A 472 -3.58 28.53 2.89
CA CYS A 472 -3.42 28.59 1.43
C CYS A 472 -2.23 27.79 0.93
N ILE A 473 -1.09 27.84 1.63
CA ILE A 473 0.10 27.05 1.25
C ILE A 473 -0.22 25.56 1.28
N VAL A 474 -0.83 25.08 2.36
CA VAL A 474 -1.14 23.65 2.51
C VAL A 474 -2.24 23.20 1.57
N GLY A 475 -3.23 24.06 1.31
CA GLY A 475 -4.20 23.83 0.24
C GLY A 475 -3.51 23.64 -1.12
N ARG A 476 -2.55 24.50 -1.47
CA ARG A 476 -1.83 24.40 -2.75
C ARG A 476 -0.93 23.17 -2.85
N ASP A 477 -0.19 22.83 -1.79
CA ASP A 477 0.65 21.63 -1.74
C ASP A 477 -0.17 20.37 -2.02
N SER A 478 -1.33 20.25 -1.37
CA SER A 478 -2.23 19.12 -1.58
C SER A 478 -2.81 19.02 -2.99
N LEU A 479 -3.04 20.15 -3.67
CA LEU A 479 -3.47 20.18 -5.07
C LEU A 479 -2.34 19.76 -6.02
N GLN A 480 -1.10 20.19 -5.75
CA GLN A 480 0.06 19.82 -6.55
C GLN A 480 0.32 18.30 -6.53
N HIS A 481 0.21 17.66 -5.36
CA HIS A 481 0.33 16.20 -5.24
C HIS A 481 -0.73 15.45 -6.07
N THR A 482 -1.93 16.03 -6.18
CA THR A 482 -3.02 15.47 -6.99
C THR A 482 -2.74 15.55 -8.48
N ALA A 483 -2.15 16.66 -8.94
CA ALA A 483 -1.82 16.86 -10.35
C ALA A 483 -0.69 15.93 -10.82
N VAL A 484 0.42 15.85 -10.07
CA VAL A 484 1.63 15.14 -10.53
C VAL A 484 1.51 13.62 -10.35
N LYS A 485 1.09 13.16 -9.16
CA LYS A 485 1.21 11.73 -8.81
C LYS A 485 0.15 10.83 -9.45
N THR A 486 -0.88 11.41 -10.07
CA THR A 486 -1.97 10.63 -10.66
C THR A 486 -1.52 9.89 -11.92
N ALA A 487 -0.63 10.47 -12.72
CA ALA A 487 -0.09 9.84 -13.94
C ALA A 487 0.67 8.54 -13.63
N ASP A 488 1.59 8.57 -12.65
CA ASP A 488 2.39 7.42 -12.22
C ASP A 488 1.53 6.20 -11.86
N SER A 489 0.44 6.44 -11.13
CA SER A 489 -0.44 5.38 -10.66
C SER A 489 -1.21 4.69 -11.80
N GLY A 490 -1.58 5.44 -12.85
CA GLY A 490 -2.24 4.90 -14.03
C GLY A 490 -1.31 4.02 -14.87
N TYR A 491 -0.08 4.45 -15.07
CA TYR A 491 0.93 3.68 -15.79
C TYR A 491 1.25 2.35 -15.07
N LEU A 492 1.49 2.41 -13.75
CA LEU A 492 1.74 1.20 -12.96
C LEU A 492 0.58 0.20 -13.05
N GLN A 493 -0.67 0.68 -13.07
CA GLN A 493 -1.83 -0.18 -13.27
C GLN A 493 -1.83 -0.84 -14.65
N ARG A 494 -1.49 -0.11 -15.73
CA ARG A 494 -1.35 -0.66 -17.09
C ARG A 494 -0.31 -1.78 -17.13
N CYS A 495 0.85 -1.58 -16.51
CA CYS A 495 1.92 -2.58 -16.41
C CYS A 495 1.41 -3.88 -15.78
N LEU A 496 0.74 -3.77 -14.63
CA LEU A 496 0.18 -4.92 -13.92
C LEU A 496 -0.88 -5.65 -14.76
N ILE A 497 -1.81 -4.92 -15.38
CA ILE A 497 -2.87 -5.53 -16.21
C ILE A 497 -2.26 -6.31 -17.37
N LYS A 498 -1.27 -5.74 -18.07
CA LYS A 498 -0.65 -6.37 -19.24
C LYS A 498 0.12 -7.65 -18.91
N HIS A 499 0.72 -7.74 -17.73
CA HIS A 499 1.38 -8.98 -17.27
C HIS A 499 0.36 -10.02 -16.79
N LEU A 500 -0.69 -9.58 -16.10
CA LEU A 500 -1.63 -10.47 -15.41
C LEU A 500 -2.91 -10.79 -16.21
N GLU A 501 -3.09 -10.24 -17.43
CA GLU A 501 -4.33 -10.40 -18.22
C GLU A 501 -4.69 -11.87 -18.53
N GLY A 502 -3.68 -12.72 -18.69
CA GLY A 502 -3.84 -14.13 -19.05
C GLY A 502 -4.16 -15.07 -17.90
N ILE A 503 -4.02 -14.61 -16.65
CA ILE A 503 -4.07 -15.47 -15.48
C ILE A 503 -5.52 -15.71 -15.05
N HIS A 504 -5.92 -16.99 -15.06
CA HIS A 504 -7.27 -17.41 -14.72
C HIS A 504 -7.31 -18.78 -14.03
N VAL A 505 -8.43 -19.05 -13.38
CA VAL A 505 -8.69 -20.34 -12.72
C VAL A 505 -9.11 -21.38 -13.77
N LYS A 506 -8.51 -22.58 -13.75
CA LYS A 506 -8.90 -23.71 -14.60
C LYS A 506 -9.91 -24.62 -13.88
N TYR A 507 -10.54 -25.53 -14.63
CA TYR A 507 -11.55 -26.46 -14.09
C TYR A 507 -11.01 -27.45 -13.04
N ASP A 508 -9.70 -27.63 -12.96
CA ASP A 508 -9.02 -28.39 -11.91
C ASP A 508 -8.74 -27.56 -10.63
N MET A 509 -9.27 -26.33 -10.56
CA MET A 509 -9.07 -25.32 -9.51
C MET A 509 -7.67 -24.69 -9.45
N THR A 510 -6.74 -25.11 -10.32
CA THR A 510 -5.42 -24.48 -10.41
C THR A 510 -5.50 -23.11 -11.08
N VAL A 511 -4.64 -22.18 -10.66
CA VAL A 511 -4.49 -20.88 -11.30
C VAL A 511 -3.35 -20.96 -12.30
N ARG A 512 -3.65 -20.69 -13.57
CA ARG A 512 -2.68 -20.80 -14.66
C ARG A 512 -2.61 -19.54 -15.50
N ASN A 513 -1.45 -19.30 -16.08
CA ASN A 513 -1.29 -18.29 -17.12
C ASN A 513 -1.86 -18.80 -18.46
N SER A 514 -1.98 -17.92 -19.47
CA SER A 514 -2.40 -18.25 -20.84
C SER A 514 -1.57 -19.38 -21.46
N ASP A 515 -0.30 -19.44 -21.10
CA ASP A 515 0.68 -20.42 -21.60
C ASP A 515 0.54 -21.81 -20.94
N GLY A 516 -0.35 -21.95 -19.95
CA GLY A 516 -0.56 -23.19 -19.22
C GLY A 516 0.38 -23.40 -18.03
N LEU A 517 1.31 -22.47 -17.77
CA LEU A 517 2.13 -22.46 -16.56
C LEU A 517 1.24 -22.36 -15.32
N VAL A 518 1.44 -23.27 -14.36
CA VAL A 518 0.73 -23.27 -13.08
C VAL A 518 1.41 -22.28 -12.14
N LEU A 519 0.66 -21.28 -11.69
CA LEU A 519 1.14 -20.28 -10.71
C LEU A 519 0.72 -20.67 -9.29
N GLN A 520 -0.54 -21.08 -9.11
CA GLN A 520 -1.06 -21.55 -7.82
C GLN A 520 -1.84 -22.84 -7.99
N PHE A 521 -1.80 -23.71 -6.97
CA PHE A 521 -2.60 -24.94 -6.93
C PHE A 521 -4.05 -24.67 -6.54
N ASP A 522 -4.28 -23.70 -5.66
CA ASP A 522 -5.58 -23.17 -5.29
C ASP A 522 -5.48 -21.64 -5.31
N TYR A 523 -6.51 -20.97 -5.81
CA TYR A 523 -6.54 -19.50 -5.81
C TYR A 523 -6.40 -18.95 -4.39
N GLY A 524 -5.32 -18.20 -4.14
CA GLY A 524 -5.07 -17.58 -2.85
C GLY A 524 -5.00 -18.55 -1.67
N GLU A 525 -4.42 -19.74 -1.87
CA GLU A 525 -4.22 -20.81 -0.88
C GLU A 525 -5.51 -21.46 -0.32
N ASP A 526 -6.69 -20.88 -0.56
CA ASP A 526 -7.96 -21.41 -0.07
C ASP A 526 -9.04 -21.64 -1.15
N GLY A 527 -8.84 -21.20 -2.39
CA GLY A 527 -9.75 -21.44 -3.51
C GLY A 527 -11.10 -20.69 -3.39
N LEU A 528 -11.22 -19.72 -2.47
CA LEU A 528 -12.45 -18.98 -2.26
C LEU A 528 -12.45 -17.65 -3.03
N ASP A 529 -13.62 -17.24 -3.51
CA ASP A 529 -13.81 -15.92 -4.12
C ASP A 529 -13.86 -14.82 -3.05
N VAL A 530 -13.06 -13.77 -3.24
CA VAL A 530 -13.00 -12.62 -2.33
C VAL A 530 -14.39 -12.04 -2.05
N THR A 531 -15.25 -11.94 -3.07
CA THR A 531 -16.60 -11.36 -2.95
C THR A 531 -17.56 -12.26 -2.15
N LYS A 532 -17.35 -13.58 -2.12
CA LYS A 532 -18.23 -14.53 -1.42
C LYS A 532 -17.75 -14.88 0.00
N THR A 533 -16.55 -14.42 0.39
CA THR A 533 -15.93 -14.70 1.70
C THR A 533 -16.27 -13.81 2.91
N PRO A 534 -16.89 -12.61 2.81
CA PRO A 534 -16.98 -11.70 3.96
C PRO A 534 -17.56 -12.32 5.24
N PHE A 535 -18.52 -13.24 5.12
CA PHE A 535 -19.18 -13.87 6.27
C PHE A 535 -18.42 -15.06 6.89
N LEU A 536 -17.31 -15.51 6.28
CA LEU A 536 -16.50 -16.64 6.72
C LEU A 536 -15.22 -16.25 7.49
N ARG A 537 -15.03 -14.95 7.80
CA ARG A 537 -13.77 -14.43 8.38
C ARG A 537 -13.71 -14.40 9.90
N SER A 538 -14.83 -14.28 10.59
CA SER A 538 -14.86 -13.99 12.03
C SER A 538 -15.98 -14.73 12.77
N ASN A 539 -15.83 -14.86 14.09
CA ASN A 539 -16.86 -15.47 14.94
C ASN A 539 -18.19 -14.70 14.91
N GLN A 540 -18.15 -13.37 14.83
CA GLN A 540 -19.36 -12.53 14.75
C GLN A 540 -20.10 -12.73 13.43
N THR A 541 -19.36 -12.89 12.33
CA THR A 541 -19.99 -13.14 11.03
C THR A 541 -20.52 -14.56 10.91
N LEU A 542 -19.84 -15.54 11.52
CA LEU A 542 -20.34 -16.90 11.61
C LEU A 542 -21.63 -16.99 12.42
N GLU A 543 -21.84 -16.13 13.42
CA GLU A 543 -23.09 -16.06 14.16
C GLU A 543 -24.29 -15.76 13.24
N VAL A 544 -24.11 -14.88 12.25
CA VAL A 544 -25.15 -14.60 11.23
C VAL A 544 -25.43 -15.84 10.37
N VAL A 545 -24.39 -16.56 9.95
CA VAL A 545 -24.52 -17.79 9.14
C VAL A 545 -25.27 -18.87 9.92
N VAL A 546 -24.90 -19.08 11.19
CA VAL A 546 -25.45 -20.12 12.05
C VAL A 546 -26.87 -19.78 12.52
N ALA A 547 -27.16 -18.52 12.85
CA ALA A 547 -28.52 -18.09 13.19
C ALA A 547 -29.52 -18.31 12.04
N ASN A 548 -29.04 -18.31 10.80
CA ASN A 548 -29.83 -18.50 9.59
C ASN A 548 -29.54 -19.85 8.91
N TYR A 549 -29.06 -20.87 9.64
CA TYR A 549 -28.62 -22.16 9.07
C TYR A 549 -29.72 -22.88 8.27
N SER A 550 -30.98 -22.79 8.73
CA SER A 550 -32.15 -23.41 8.09
C SER A 550 -32.34 -22.93 6.65
N ARG A 551 -31.87 -21.71 6.33
CA ARG A 551 -31.91 -21.13 5.00
C ARG A 551 -30.81 -21.66 4.08
N LEU A 552 -29.61 -21.84 4.62
CA LEU A 552 -28.44 -22.30 3.87
C LEU A 552 -28.55 -23.79 3.51
N LEU A 553 -29.20 -24.57 4.35
CA LEU A 553 -29.41 -26.01 4.16
C LEU A 553 -30.67 -26.29 3.32
N HIS A 554 -30.66 -25.92 2.04
CA HIS A 554 -31.75 -26.34 1.14
C HIS A 554 -31.66 -27.86 0.89
N PRO A 555 -32.72 -28.66 1.16
CA PRO A 555 -32.65 -30.12 1.12
C PRO A 555 -32.17 -30.69 -0.22
N LYS A 556 -32.61 -30.07 -1.33
CA LYS A 556 -32.18 -30.46 -2.69
C LYS A 556 -30.68 -30.24 -2.93
N ALA A 557 -30.14 -29.07 -2.57
CA ALA A 557 -28.72 -28.77 -2.77
C ALA A 557 -27.83 -29.69 -1.93
N LEU A 558 -28.25 -29.95 -0.68
CA LEU A 558 -27.59 -30.89 0.21
C LEU A 558 -27.59 -32.33 -0.36
N SER A 559 -28.70 -32.78 -0.96
CA SER A 559 -28.78 -34.11 -1.56
C SER A 559 -27.83 -34.28 -2.76
N VAL A 560 -27.70 -33.25 -3.60
CA VAL A 560 -26.79 -33.24 -4.75
C VAL A 560 -25.33 -33.22 -4.29
N ALA A 561 -24.99 -32.36 -3.32
CA ALA A 561 -23.63 -32.30 -2.78
C ALA A 561 -23.21 -33.64 -2.15
N ARG A 562 -24.15 -34.34 -1.49
CA ARG A 562 -23.91 -35.67 -0.91
C ARG A 562 -23.82 -36.79 -1.95
N SER A 563 -24.48 -36.67 -3.10
CA SER A 563 -24.40 -37.71 -4.15
C SER A 563 -23.13 -37.64 -4.99
N ILE A 564 -22.52 -36.46 -5.12
CA ILE A 564 -21.31 -36.26 -5.96
C ILE A 564 -20.03 -36.57 -5.17
N GLY A 565 -19.96 -36.19 -3.89
CA GLY A 565 -18.71 -36.23 -3.12
C GLY A 565 -18.45 -37.53 -2.35
N GLN A 566 -17.17 -37.88 -2.18
CA GLN A 566 -16.68 -38.98 -1.35
C GLN A 566 -16.59 -38.58 0.13
N LYS A 567 -17.74 -38.28 0.75
CA LYS A 567 -17.78 -37.73 2.13
C LYS A 567 -17.09 -38.62 3.17
N GLU A 568 -17.29 -39.94 3.08
CA GLU A 568 -16.74 -40.89 4.07
C GLU A 568 -15.21 -40.90 4.08
N GLU A 569 -14.59 -40.90 2.89
CA GLU A 569 -13.13 -40.90 2.74
C GLU A 569 -12.51 -39.60 3.27
N VAL A 570 -13.15 -38.46 2.99
CA VAL A 570 -12.72 -37.14 3.49
C VAL A 570 -12.77 -37.10 5.01
N GLU A 571 -13.87 -37.56 5.62
CA GLU A 571 -13.99 -37.62 7.07
C GLU A 571 -12.97 -38.56 7.73
N GLU A 572 -12.69 -39.72 7.12
CA GLU A 572 -11.66 -40.63 7.60
C GLU A 572 -10.26 -39.99 7.56
N TYR A 573 -9.94 -39.29 6.46
CA TYR A 573 -8.67 -38.59 6.33
C TYR A 573 -8.56 -37.44 7.32
N ALA A 574 -9.63 -36.65 7.49
CA ALA A 574 -9.69 -35.58 8.50
C ALA A 574 -9.50 -36.12 9.92
N LYS A 575 -10.14 -37.24 10.28
CA LYS A 575 -9.93 -37.93 11.57
C LYS A 575 -8.50 -38.41 11.75
N LYS A 576 -7.83 -38.90 10.69
CA LYS A 576 -6.40 -39.27 10.72
C LYS A 576 -5.51 -38.04 10.97
N LEU A 577 -5.82 -36.90 10.34
CA LEU A 577 -5.11 -35.63 10.52
C LEU A 577 -5.29 -35.09 11.95
N GLU A 578 -6.50 -35.09 12.48
CA GLU A 578 -6.77 -34.70 13.88
C GLU A 578 -5.99 -35.55 14.88
N LYS A 579 -5.98 -36.87 14.70
CA LYS A 579 -5.21 -37.80 15.56
C LYS A 579 -3.72 -37.45 15.53
N TRP A 580 -3.19 -37.10 14.36
CA TRP A 580 -1.81 -36.65 14.23
C TRP A 580 -1.57 -35.29 14.92
N LYS A 581 -2.45 -34.30 14.72
CA LYS A 581 -2.38 -32.97 15.37
C LYS A 581 -2.38 -33.12 16.90
N LYS A 582 -3.32 -33.88 17.46
CA LYS A 582 -3.42 -34.17 18.91
C LYS A 582 -2.12 -34.80 19.45
N LYS A 583 -1.58 -35.80 18.74
CA LYS A 583 -0.30 -36.45 19.11
C LYS A 583 0.87 -35.46 19.08
N LYS A 584 0.96 -34.60 18.06
CA LYS A 584 2.01 -33.58 17.98
C LYS A 584 1.91 -32.53 19.09
N THR A 585 0.70 -32.04 19.38
CA THR A 585 0.48 -31.06 20.46
C THR A 585 0.89 -31.64 21.82
N SER A 586 0.61 -32.92 22.07
CA SER A 586 1.10 -33.59 23.29
C SER A 586 2.63 -33.67 23.35
N LEU A 587 3.29 -34.01 22.24
CA LEU A 587 4.76 -34.07 22.17
C LEU A 587 5.44 -32.69 22.33
N ILE A 588 4.82 -31.62 21.83
CA ILE A 588 5.30 -30.24 22.01
C ILE A 588 5.16 -29.81 23.47
N LYS A 589 4.03 -30.12 24.13
CA LYS A 589 3.84 -29.84 25.57
C LYS A 589 4.85 -30.59 26.45
N GLU A 590 5.27 -31.78 26.04
CA GLU A 590 6.34 -32.56 26.69
C GLU A 590 7.77 -32.05 26.37
N GLY A 591 7.93 -30.95 25.63
CA GLY A 591 9.24 -30.41 25.25
C GLY A 591 10.01 -31.25 24.21
N ARG A 592 9.44 -32.37 23.76
CA ARG A 592 10.02 -33.29 22.78
C ARG A 592 9.72 -32.81 21.36
N LYS A 593 10.39 -31.74 20.92
CA LYS A 593 10.34 -31.34 19.50
C LYS A 593 10.86 -32.49 18.63
N GLY A 594 10.03 -32.99 17.73
CA GLY A 594 10.44 -33.95 16.71
C GLY A 594 11.46 -33.31 15.77
N LYS A 595 12.75 -33.36 16.12
CA LYS A 595 13.84 -32.88 15.26
C LYS A 595 13.80 -33.64 13.93
N SER A 596 13.96 -32.92 12.81
CA SER A 596 14.03 -33.51 11.46
C SER A 596 15.16 -34.54 11.38
N GLY A 597 15.09 -35.47 10.43
CA GLY A 597 16.16 -36.47 10.24
C GLY A 597 17.54 -35.83 10.10
N PHE A 598 17.61 -34.71 9.38
CA PHE A 598 18.82 -33.91 9.23
C PHE A 598 19.27 -33.23 10.53
N LEU A 599 18.36 -32.64 11.31
CA LEU A 599 18.72 -32.03 12.60
C LEU A 599 19.20 -33.07 13.62
N LYS A 600 18.62 -34.28 13.61
CA LYS A 600 19.10 -35.40 14.44
C LYS A 600 20.48 -35.88 13.99
N PHE A 601 20.69 -36.01 12.69
CA PHE A 601 21.99 -36.32 12.10
C PHE A 601 23.03 -35.25 12.44
N SER A 602 22.71 -33.98 12.23
CA SER A 602 23.54 -32.82 12.58
C SER A 602 23.85 -32.78 14.08
N SER A 603 22.90 -33.09 14.96
CA SER A 603 23.18 -33.16 16.41
C SER A 603 24.09 -34.32 16.82
N LYS A 604 24.07 -35.44 16.08
CA LYS A 604 24.91 -36.62 16.36
C LYS A 604 26.30 -36.50 15.74
N MET A 605 26.37 -36.19 14.45
CA MET A 605 27.63 -36.06 13.71
C MET A 605 28.30 -34.71 13.97
N GLY A 606 27.54 -33.68 14.32
CA GLY A 606 28.09 -32.38 14.70
C GLY A 606 28.88 -32.43 16.01
N ALA A 607 28.67 -33.44 16.86
CA ALA A 607 29.50 -33.71 18.03
C ALA A 607 30.83 -34.38 17.62
N SER A 608 30.83 -35.34 16.69
CA SER A 608 32.06 -36.00 16.22
C SER A 608 32.95 -35.10 15.35
N LEU A 609 32.36 -34.15 14.62
CA LEU A 609 33.09 -33.15 13.83
C LEU A 609 33.77 -32.06 14.69
N SER A 610 33.49 -31.99 16.00
CA SER A 610 34.16 -31.04 16.91
C SER A 610 35.51 -31.55 17.44
N THR A 611 35.86 -32.81 17.17
CA THR A 611 37.07 -33.49 17.68
C THR A 611 38.14 -33.77 16.62
N THR A 612 37.87 -33.51 15.34
CA THR A 612 38.87 -33.59 14.26
C THR A 612 39.57 -32.24 14.10
N PRO A 613 40.92 -32.19 14.17
CA PRO A 613 41.66 -30.98 13.81
C PRO A 613 41.36 -30.59 12.36
N ALA A 614 41.29 -29.29 12.08
CA ALA A 614 41.26 -28.79 10.71
C ALA A 614 42.47 -29.35 9.90
N PRO A 615 42.35 -29.53 8.57
CA PRO A 615 43.50 -29.88 7.74
C PRO A 615 44.63 -28.85 7.90
N THR A 616 45.87 -29.31 7.84
CA THR A 616 47.09 -28.52 8.05
C THR A 616 47.23 -27.33 7.09
N PRO A 617 47.94 -26.25 7.50
CA PRO A 617 48.00 -24.97 6.80
C PRO A 617 49.20 -24.93 5.83
N ASP A 618 49.03 -25.43 4.61
CA ASP A 618 49.97 -25.14 3.50
C ASP A 618 49.31 -24.35 2.35
N THR A 619 48.10 -23.86 2.57
CA THR A 619 47.43 -22.87 1.72
C THR A 619 46.73 -21.85 2.60
N PRO A 620 46.89 -20.54 2.36
CA PRO A 620 46.38 -19.50 3.25
C PRO A 620 44.87 -19.36 3.04
N THR A 621 44.09 -20.01 3.90
CA THR A 621 42.66 -19.74 4.02
C THR A 621 42.33 -19.51 5.49
N ASP A 622 41.77 -18.34 5.77
CA ASP A 622 41.53 -17.81 7.10
C ASP A 622 40.70 -18.77 7.97
N THR A 623 41.09 -18.88 9.24
CA THR A 623 40.48 -19.77 10.25
C THR A 623 39.06 -19.38 10.69
N HIS A 624 38.42 -18.43 10.01
CA HIS A 624 36.99 -18.13 10.14
C HIS A 624 36.29 -17.95 8.78
N THR A 625 36.72 -18.67 7.74
CA THR A 625 36.00 -18.70 6.47
C THR A 625 34.67 -19.44 6.62
N HIS A 626 33.62 -18.69 6.98
CA HIS A 626 32.31 -18.94 6.42
C HIS A 626 32.49 -19.01 4.90
N GLY A 627 31.99 -20.06 4.22
CA GLY A 627 32.00 -20.06 2.76
C GLY A 627 31.28 -18.82 2.22
N GLU A 628 31.37 -18.52 0.92
CA GLU A 628 30.73 -17.35 0.27
C GLU A 628 29.27 -17.09 0.71
N ASN A 629 28.56 -18.13 1.18
CA ASN A 629 27.18 -18.09 1.68
C ASN A 629 27.01 -18.00 3.22
N GLY A 630 28.04 -17.68 4.00
CA GLY A 630 27.88 -17.39 5.44
C GLY A 630 27.67 -18.62 6.32
N ARG A 631 27.74 -19.82 5.74
CA ARG A 631 27.60 -21.09 6.46
C ARG A 631 28.96 -21.52 6.96
N SER A 632 29.06 -21.85 8.25
CA SER A 632 30.27 -22.46 8.84
C SER A 632 30.68 -23.68 8.01
N TYR A 633 31.98 -23.91 7.80
CA TYR A 633 32.51 -25.11 7.14
C TYR A 633 31.87 -26.41 7.65
N LYS A 634 31.68 -26.51 8.98
CA LYS A 634 30.98 -27.61 9.66
C LYS A 634 29.58 -27.89 9.10
N SER A 635 28.83 -26.85 8.78
CA SER A 635 27.45 -26.95 8.28
C SER A 635 27.42 -27.42 6.83
N ILE A 636 28.37 -26.98 6.01
CA ILE A 636 28.53 -27.40 4.61
C ILE A 636 28.95 -28.86 4.54
N GLU A 637 29.92 -29.25 5.37
CA GLU A 637 30.40 -30.63 5.45
C GLU A 637 29.31 -31.58 5.97
N LEU A 638 28.52 -31.18 6.98
CA LEU A 638 27.34 -31.93 7.42
C LEU A 638 26.29 -32.09 6.31
N GLN A 639 26.07 -31.07 5.47
CA GLN A 639 25.18 -31.18 4.32
C GLN A 639 25.73 -32.13 3.27
N ARG A 640 27.04 -32.07 2.98
CA ARG A 640 27.72 -32.95 2.04
C ARG A 640 27.64 -34.41 2.50
N GLN A 641 27.96 -34.68 3.77
CA GLN A 641 27.84 -36.01 4.37
C GLN A 641 26.40 -36.51 4.38
N TRP A 642 25.43 -35.66 4.69
CA TRP A 642 24.02 -36.03 4.59
C TRP A 642 23.59 -36.36 3.16
N ARG A 643 24.07 -35.61 2.16
CA ARG A 643 23.84 -35.85 0.73
C ARG A 643 24.55 -37.12 0.23
N ALA A 644 25.67 -37.50 0.82
CA ALA A 644 26.40 -38.72 0.49
C ALA A 644 25.78 -39.99 1.10
N LEU A 645 24.98 -39.90 2.18
CA LEU A 645 24.30 -41.05 2.78
C LEU A 645 23.29 -41.69 1.81
N THR A 646 23.27 -43.02 1.80
CA THR A 646 22.28 -43.82 1.05
C THR A 646 20.85 -43.64 1.60
N PRO A 647 19.80 -43.85 0.78
CA PRO A 647 18.40 -43.67 1.20
C PRO A 647 18.02 -44.47 2.46
N ASP A 648 18.59 -45.66 2.64
CA ASP A 648 18.32 -46.53 3.78
C ASP A 648 19.00 -46.07 5.06
N GLN A 649 20.20 -45.46 4.96
CA GLN A 649 20.85 -44.81 6.08
C GLN A 649 20.10 -43.54 6.50
N ARG A 650 19.60 -42.75 5.54
CA ARG A 650 18.73 -41.59 5.84
C ARG A 650 17.44 -42.00 6.54
N LYS A 651 16.84 -43.14 6.13
CA LYS A 651 15.67 -43.73 6.81
C LYS A 651 15.92 -44.02 8.29
N LYS A 652 17.14 -44.42 8.70
CA LYS A 652 17.47 -44.63 10.13
C LYS A 652 17.31 -43.35 10.96
N TYR A 653 17.71 -42.21 10.41
CA TYR A 653 17.59 -40.90 11.08
C TYR A 653 16.17 -40.32 10.98
N SER A 654 15.42 -40.64 9.93
CA SER A 654 14.03 -40.19 9.73
C SER A 654 12.96 -41.12 10.32
N LYS A 655 13.29 -42.34 10.78
CA LYS A 655 12.34 -43.29 11.41
C LYS A 655 11.49 -42.67 12.53
N ASN A 656 12.08 -41.77 13.32
CA ASN A 656 11.42 -41.06 14.42
C ASN A 656 10.77 -39.73 14.00
N TYR A 657 10.76 -39.40 12.71
CA TYR A 657 10.15 -38.21 12.13
C TYR A 657 9.04 -38.65 11.16
N LYS A 658 7.80 -38.64 11.63
CA LYS A 658 6.64 -38.78 10.73
C LYS A 658 6.39 -37.42 10.09
N LYS A 659 6.45 -37.35 8.75
CA LYS A 659 6.07 -36.16 7.97
C LYS A 659 4.67 -35.71 8.41
N CYS A 660 4.43 -34.39 8.43
CA CYS A 660 3.07 -33.88 8.53
C CYS A 660 2.26 -34.49 7.38
N PRO A 661 1.09 -35.12 7.64
CA PRO A 661 0.16 -35.43 6.57
C PRO A 661 -0.20 -34.15 5.83
N ASP A 662 -0.39 -34.26 4.52
CA ASP A 662 -0.70 -33.10 3.70
C ASP A 662 -2.15 -32.63 3.98
N PRO A 663 -2.47 -31.33 3.84
CA PRO A 663 -3.80 -30.79 4.14
C PRO A 663 -4.90 -31.47 3.33
N VAL A 664 -6.13 -31.52 3.85
CA VAL A 664 -7.27 -32.18 3.20
C VAL A 664 -7.48 -31.68 1.76
N LYS A 665 -7.35 -30.36 1.55
CA LYS A 665 -7.45 -29.68 0.24
C LYS A 665 -6.41 -30.15 -0.79
N SER A 666 -5.23 -30.55 -0.35
CA SER A 666 -4.19 -31.03 -1.27
C SER A 666 -4.45 -32.45 -1.80
N VAL A 667 -5.31 -33.21 -1.11
CA VAL A 667 -5.62 -34.60 -1.46
C VAL A 667 -6.94 -34.70 -2.21
N PHE A 668 -7.94 -33.93 -1.79
CA PHE A 668 -9.29 -33.96 -2.36
C PHE A 668 -9.62 -32.60 -2.98
N SER A 669 -10.27 -32.62 -4.14
CA SER A 669 -10.76 -31.40 -4.77
C SER A 669 -11.90 -30.78 -3.95
N SER A 670 -11.78 -29.47 -3.70
CA SER A 670 -12.77 -28.66 -2.96
C SER A 670 -14.09 -28.49 -3.73
N ALA A 671 -14.05 -28.51 -5.06
CA ALA A 671 -15.22 -28.30 -5.91
C ALA A 671 -16.20 -29.48 -5.91
N SER A 672 -15.71 -30.70 -5.69
CA SER A 672 -16.50 -31.93 -5.78
C SER A 672 -16.87 -32.54 -4.44
N ASN A 673 -16.08 -32.29 -3.37
CA ASN A 673 -16.23 -32.96 -2.09
C ASN A 673 -16.65 -32.00 -0.97
N LEU A 674 -17.79 -32.29 -0.34
CA LEU A 674 -18.27 -31.55 0.83
C LEU A 674 -17.38 -31.84 2.06
N GLY A 675 -16.95 -30.79 2.76
CA GLY A 675 -16.10 -30.88 3.95
C GLY A 675 -14.61 -30.69 3.69
N VAL A 676 -14.23 -30.44 2.43
CA VAL A 676 -12.87 -30.05 2.06
C VAL A 676 -12.70 -28.54 2.23
N VAL A 677 -12.35 -28.13 3.45
CA VAL A 677 -12.16 -26.72 3.84
C VAL A 677 -10.72 -26.43 4.28
N SER A 678 -10.36 -25.15 4.42
CA SER A 678 -9.03 -24.76 4.89
C SER A 678 -8.92 -25.00 6.40
N GLU A 679 -7.72 -25.33 6.87
CA GLU A 679 -7.50 -25.58 8.31
C GLU A 679 -7.85 -24.36 9.17
N ALA A 680 -7.63 -23.15 8.64
CA ALA A 680 -8.00 -21.91 9.32
C ALA A 680 -9.52 -21.77 9.50
N LEU A 681 -10.32 -22.26 8.55
CA LEU A 681 -11.78 -22.25 8.65
C LEU A 681 -12.27 -23.31 9.65
N ASP A 682 -11.65 -24.49 9.66
CA ASP A 682 -11.93 -25.52 10.68
C ASP A 682 -11.64 -25.01 12.09
N ASP A 683 -10.47 -24.39 12.30
CA ASP A 683 -10.08 -23.79 13.58
C ASP A 683 -11.07 -22.69 14.01
N LEU A 684 -11.60 -21.92 13.04
CA LEU A 684 -12.61 -20.90 13.30
C LEU A 684 -13.97 -21.51 13.71
N ILE A 685 -14.40 -22.59 13.06
CA ILE A 685 -15.63 -23.32 13.42
C ILE A 685 -15.53 -23.89 14.83
N ASP A 686 -14.40 -24.52 15.16
CA ASP A 686 -14.16 -25.09 16.48
C ASP A 686 -14.09 -24.00 17.56
N GLY A 687 -13.41 -22.89 17.27
CA GLY A 687 -13.36 -21.71 18.13
C GLY A 687 -14.74 -21.09 18.39
N TYR A 688 -15.57 -20.99 17.36
CA TYR A 688 -16.94 -20.50 17.47
C TYR A 688 -17.80 -21.45 18.33
N TYR A 689 -17.79 -22.76 18.03
CA TYR A 689 -18.59 -23.75 18.75
C TYR A 689 -18.24 -23.80 20.24
N TYR A 690 -16.94 -23.75 20.57
CA TYR A 690 -16.47 -23.72 21.95
C TYR A 690 -16.97 -22.48 22.70
N ASN A 691 -16.85 -21.29 22.10
CA ASN A 691 -17.20 -20.03 22.76
C ASN A 691 -18.72 -19.87 22.97
N HIS A 692 -19.55 -20.28 21.99
CA HIS A 692 -21.00 -20.05 22.03
C HIS A 692 -21.81 -21.18 22.67
N TYR A 693 -21.43 -22.46 22.48
CA TYR A 693 -22.22 -23.59 22.99
C TYR A 693 -21.59 -24.30 24.19
N THR A 694 -20.25 -24.32 24.27
CA THR A 694 -19.55 -25.01 25.37
C THR A 694 -19.33 -24.10 26.58
N LYS A 695 -18.82 -22.87 26.34
CA LYS A 695 -18.49 -21.91 27.40
C LYS A 695 -19.69 -21.08 27.88
N LYS A 696 -20.54 -20.60 26.96
CA LYS A 696 -21.81 -19.93 27.28
C LYS A 696 -22.94 -20.96 27.24
N ARG A 697 -23.51 -21.32 28.39
CA ARG A 697 -24.72 -22.17 28.45
C ARG A 697 -25.96 -21.31 28.17
N LEU A 698 -26.24 -21.01 26.90
CA LEU A 698 -27.54 -20.45 26.52
C LEU A 698 -28.61 -21.57 26.53
N PRO A 699 -29.82 -21.35 27.09
CA PRO A 699 -30.86 -22.37 27.17
C PRO A 699 -31.63 -22.63 25.86
N GLU A 700 -31.55 -21.73 24.88
CA GLU A 700 -32.39 -21.78 23.68
C GLU A 700 -31.64 -22.42 22.50
N GLN A 701 -32.19 -23.54 22.00
CA GLN A 701 -31.76 -24.34 20.83
C GLN A 701 -30.25 -24.65 20.73
N LYS A 702 -29.83 -25.76 21.35
CA LYS A 702 -28.51 -26.35 21.10
C LYS A 702 -28.46 -27.00 19.72
N LEU A 703 -27.95 -26.28 18.73
CA LEU A 703 -27.49 -26.87 17.46
C LEU A 703 -26.35 -27.86 17.72
N THR A 704 -26.35 -28.96 16.98
CA THR A 704 -25.26 -29.94 17.03
C THR A 704 -24.03 -29.40 16.30
N ARG A 705 -22.82 -29.88 16.67
CA ARG A 705 -21.58 -29.51 15.95
C ARG A 705 -21.65 -29.89 14.47
N ASP A 706 -22.31 -31.01 14.15
CA ASP A 706 -22.47 -31.49 12.78
C ASP A 706 -23.36 -30.58 11.94
N GLU A 707 -24.45 -30.03 12.51
CA GLU A 707 -25.31 -29.06 11.82
C GLU A 707 -24.56 -27.74 11.54
N VAL A 708 -23.81 -27.24 12.53
CA VAL A 708 -23.01 -26.01 12.38
C VAL A 708 -21.92 -26.19 11.32
N THR A 709 -21.14 -27.28 11.41
CA THR A 709 -20.09 -27.59 10.43
C THR A 709 -20.67 -27.78 9.04
N THR A 710 -21.76 -28.54 8.89
CA THR A 710 -22.42 -28.74 7.60
C THR A 710 -22.92 -27.42 6.99
N ALA A 711 -23.50 -26.52 7.79
CA ALA A 711 -23.95 -25.22 7.31
C ALA A 711 -22.78 -24.36 6.80
N VAL A 712 -21.67 -24.33 7.53
CA VAL A 712 -20.47 -23.58 7.14
C VAL A 712 -19.77 -24.22 5.94
N HIS A 713 -19.68 -25.55 5.86
CA HIS A 713 -19.11 -26.25 4.70
C HIS A 713 -19.93 -26.01 3.43
N MET A 714 -21.26 -26.02 3.52
CA MET A 714 -22.13 -25.67 2.39
C MET A 714 -21.93 -24.22 1.96
N LYS A 715 -21.77 -23.30 2.92
CA LYS A 715 -21.48 -21.89 2.62
C LYS A 715 -20.11 -21.74 1.94
N ALA A 716 -19.08 -22.46 2.41
CA ALA A 716 -17.75 -22.44 1.82
C ALA A 716 -17.73 -23.01 0.40
N LEU A 717 -18.45 -24.11 0.15
CA LEU A 717 -18.60 -24.70 -1.19
C LEU A 717 -19.22 -23.71 -2.18
N ASN A 718 -20.27 -23.00 -1.76
CA ASN A 718 -20.91 -21.96 -2.58
C ASN A 718 -20.03 -20.69 -2.74
N ALA A 719 -18.99 -20.54 -1.93
CA ALA A 719 -18.07 -19.40 -1.94
C ALA A 719 -16.78 -19.67 -2.72
N LEU A 720 -16.65 -20.84 -3.35
CA LEU A 720 -15.52 -21.14 -4.23
C LEU A 720 -15.46 -20.17 -5.42
N VAL A 721 -14.24 -19.95 -5.89
CA VAL A 721 -14.00 -19.21 -7.14
C VAL A 721 -14.48 -20.04 -8.34
N ASP A 722 -15.14 -19.40 -9.28
CA ASP A 722 -15.67 -20.07 -10.46
C ASP A 722 -14.53 -20.33 -11.49
N PRO A 723 -14.46 -21.52 -12.12
CA PRO A 723 -13.52 -21.77 -13.20
C PRO A 723 -13.71 -20.79 -14.36
N GLY A 724 -12.60 -20.31 -14.91
CA GLY A 724 -12.58 -19.28 -15.95
C GLY A 724 -12.53 -17.84 -15.42
N GLU A 725 -12.64 -17.62 -14.11
CA GLU A 725 -12.54 -16.27 -13.53
C GLU A 725 -11.16 -15.66 -13.74
N ALA A 726 -11.16 -14.39 -14.16
CA ALA A 726 -9.99 -13.60 -14.54
C ALA A 726 -9.21 -13.06 -13.33
N VAL A 727 -8.73 -13.95 -12.46
CA VAL A 727 -8.14 -13.57 -11.17
C VAL A 727 -6.90 -12.67 -11.30
N GLY A 728 -6.14 -12.76 -12.38
CA GLY A 728 -5.00 -11.87 -12.63
C GLY A 728 -5.41 -10.42 -12.90
N ALA A 729 -6.38 -10.20 -13.78
CA ALA A 729 -6.92 -8.87 -14.06
C ALA A 729 -7.58 -8.26 -12.81
N LEU A 730 -8.29 -9.06 -12.01
CA LEU A 730 -8.87 -8.63 -10.74
C LEU A 730 -7.79 -8.24 -9.72
N CYS A 731 -6.70 -9.00 -9.64
CA CYS A 731 -5.55 -8.68 -8.80
C CYS A 731 -4.90 -7.35 -9.21
N ALA A 732 -4.67 -7.14 -10.51
CA ALA A 732 -4.12 -5.89 -11.04
C ALA A 732 -5.01 -4.69 -10.70
N GLN A 733 -6.33 -4.81 -10.89
CA GLN A 733 -7.29 -3.75 -10.55
C GLN A 733 -7.37 -3.49 -9.03
N ALA A 734 -7.35 -4.55 -8.22
CA ALA A 734 -7.39 -4.45 -6.77
C ALA A 734 -6.17 -3.71 -6.21
N LEU A 735 -5.02 -3.77 -6.90
CA LEU A 735 -3.79 -3.04 -6.56
C LEU A 735 -3.70 -1.65 -7.18
N GLY A 736 -4.22 -1.46 -8.41
CA GLY A 736 -4.20 -0.19 -9.14
C GLY A 736 -5.15 0.87 -8.57
N GLU A 737 -6.43 0.52 -8.34
CA GLU A 737 -7.44 1.45 -7.80
C GLU A 737 -7.06 2.11 -6.45
N PRO A 738 -6.48 1.40 -5.48
CA PRO A 738 -6.04 2.04 -4.24
C PRO A 738 -4.81 2.93 -4.40
N LEU A 739 -3.96 2.70 -5.40
CA LEU A 739 -2.77 3.55 -5.62
C LEU A 739 -3.19 4.97 -6.03
N THR A 740 -4.20 5.10 -6.89
CA THR A 740 -4.80 6.40 -7.22
C THR A 740 -5.47 7.03 -5.99
N GLN A 741 -6.03 6.22 -5.08
CA GLN A 741 -6.56 6.74 -3.81
C GLN A 741 -5.44 7.20 -2.86
N MET A 742 -4.28 6.56 -2.86
CA MET A 742 -3.14 6.98 -2.02
C MET A 742 -2.64 8.37 -2.43
N THR A 743 -2.61 8.66 -3.73
CA THR A 743 -2.20 9.97 -4.25
C THR A 743 -3.25 11.03 -3.90
N LEU A 744 -4.54 10.73 -4.14
CA LEU A 744 -5.67 11.64 -3.85
C LEU A 744 -5.87 11.90 -2.34
N ASN A 745 -5.73 10.88 -1.50
CA ASN A 745 -5.96 11.01 -0.06
C ASN A 745 -4.89 11.86 0.65
N THR A 746 -3.77 12.15 0.00
CA THR A 746 -2.79 13.15 0.49
C THR A 746 -3.48 14.46 0.86
N PHE A 747 -4.53 14.85 0.13
CA PHE A 747 -5.35 16.03 0.41
C PHE A 747 -6.13 15.96 1.72
N HIS A 748 -6.73 14.80 2.03
CA HIS A 748 -7.50 14.60 3.26
C HIS A 748 -6.64 14.40 4.51
N PHE A 749 -5.38 14.00 4.32
CA PHE A 749 -4.39 13.82 5.39
C PHE A 749 -3.45 15.02 5.56
N ALA A 750 -3.46 15.98 4.63
CA ALA A 750 -2.72 17.25 4.76
C ALA A 750 -3.10 17.96 6.08
N GLY A 751 -2.09 18.19 6.93
CA GLY A 751 -2.28 18.76 8.27
C GLY A 751 -2.44 17.76 9.43
N ARG A 752 -2.21 16.45 9.22
CA ARG A 752 -2.00 15.49 10.32
C ARG A 752 -0.53 15.08 10.40
N ASP A 753 0.15 15.46 11.47
CA ASP A 753 1.59 15.20 11.72
C ASP A 753 1.98 13.72 11.85
N GLU A 754 1.03 12.76 11.86
CA GLU A 754 1.30 11.39 12.35
C GLU A 754 1.71 10.37 11.28
N LEU A 755 1.65 10.70 9.99
CA LEU A 755 1.96 9.75 8.92
C LEU A 755 2.83 10.44 7.87
N ASN A 756 4.03 9.91 7.61
CA ASN A 756 4.82 10.24 6.43
C ASN A 756 4.14 9.61 5.19
N VAL A 757 3.02 10.22 4.78
CA VAL A 757 2.10 9.81 3.69
C VAL A 757 2.75 9.90 2.30
N THR A 758 3.99 10.37 2.18
CA THR A 758 4.65 10.60 0.88
C THR A 758 5.46 9.42 0.36
N LEU A 759 5.76 8.40 1.19
CA LEU A 759 6.67 7.29 0.82
C LEU A 759 5.97 6.09 0.16
N GLY A 760 4.64 6.01 0.19
CA GLY A 760 3.92 4.79 -0.21
C GLY A 760 4.02 4.45 -1.69
N VAL A 761 3.68 5.39 -2.59
CA VAL A 761 3.66 5.14 -4.04
C VAL A 761 5.07 4.88 -4.60
N PRO A 762 6.12 5.66 -4.28
CA PRO A 762 7.48 5.36 -4.73
C PRO A 762 7.95 3.97 -4.32
N ARG A 763 7.65 3.54 -3.08
CA ARG A 763 7.97 2.19 -2.62
C ARG A 763 7.19 1.11 -3.37
N MET A 764 5.93 1.37 -3.74
CA MET A 764 5.15 0.44 -4.57
C MET A 764 5.73 0.32 -5.98
N VAL A 765 6.18 1.42 -6.59
CA VAL A 765 6.87 1.40 -7.89
C VAL A 765 8.17 0.60 -7.80
N GLU A 766 8.95 0.79 -6.73
CA GLU A 766 10.20 0.06 -6.49
C GLU A 766 9.98 -1.46 -6.38
N ILE A 767 8.90 -1.90 -5.74
CA ILE A 767 8.58 -3.34 -5.58
C ILE A 767 7.90 -3.92 -6.83
N LEU A 768 6.99 -3.19 -7.48
CA LEU A 768 6.11 -3.73 -8.51
C LEU A 768 6.64 -3.54 -9.93
N ARG A 769 7.39 -2.46 -10.19
CA ARG A 769 7.84 -2.08 -11.55
C ARG A 769 9.32 -2.34 -11.75
N THR A 770 10.18 -1.76 -10.93
CA THR A 770 11.63 -1.77 -11.19
C THR A 770 12.34 -2.95 -10.53
N ALA A 771 11.86 -3.45 -9.38
CA ALA A 771 12.53 -4.50 -8.59
C ALA A 771 14.03 -4.23 -8.45
N THR A 772 14.42 -3.01 -8.09
CA THR A 772 15.84 -2.63 -7.97
C THR A 772 16.55 -3.47 -6.91
N LYS A 773 17.78 -3.91 -7.22
CA LYS A 773 18.66 -4.57 -6.24
C LYS A 773 19.11 -3.58 -5.15
N ASN A 774 19.35 -2.34 -5.56
CA ASN A 774 19.77 -1.23 -4.72
C ASN A 774 18.58 -0.35 -4.35
N ILE A 775 17.88 -0.75 -3.30
CA ILE A 775 16.73 0.02 -2.83
C ILE A 775 17.16 1.34 -2.19
N SER A 776 16.31 2.36 -2.29
CA SER A 776 16.61 3.72 -1.79
C SER A 776 16.79 3.76 -0.27
N THR A 777 15.97 2.99 0.46
CA THR A 777 15.98 2.94 1.93
C THR A 777 16.06 1.49 2.44
N PRO A 778 17.25 0.87 2.41
CA PRO A 778 17.43 -0.49 2.91
C PRO A 778 17.34 -0.53 4.43
N ILE A 779 16.53 -1.45 4.96
CA ILE A 779 16.25 -1.60 6.39
C ILE A 779 16.21 -3.08 6.75
N MET A 780 16.81 -3.41 7.89
CA MET A 780 16.71 -4.74 8.51
C MET A 780 16.26 -4.60 9.97
N GLU A 781 15.37 -5.50 10.39
CA GLU A 781 14.83 -5.60 11.75
C GLU A 781 15.21 -6.95 12.35
N VAL A 782 15.86 -6.96 13.52
CA VAL A 782 16.26 -8.18 14.22
C VAL A 782 15.83 -8.11 15.69
N PRO A 783 14.97 -9.02 16.18
CA PRO A 783 14.61 -9.04 17.59
C PRO A 783 15.77 -9.58 18.44
N PHE A 784 15.96 -9.02 19.63
CA PHE A 784 16.86 -9.56 20.63
C PHE A 784 16.24 -10.77 21.35
N HIS A 785 17.07 -11.66 21.89
CA HIS A 785 16.59 -12.72 22.77
C HIS A 785 15.96 -12.13 24.05
N PRO A 786 14.94 -12.79 24.64
CA PRO A 786 14.22 -12.25 25.80
C PRO A 786 15.08 -11.99 27.05
N TRP A 787 16.25 -12.63 27.16
CA TRP A 787 17.16 -12.47 28.31
C TRP A 787 18.17 -11.32 28.16
N VAL A 788 18.21 -10.63 27.01
CA VAL A 788 19.18 -9.57 26.74
C VAL A 788 18.72 -8.25 27.36
N ASN A 789 19.62 -7.60 28.09
CA ASN A 789 19.35 -6.33 28.73
C ASN A 789 19.52 -5.14 27.77
N LYS A 790 18.82 -4.03 28.04
CA LYS A 790 18.91 -2.79 27.24
C LYS A 790 20.36 -2.26 27.12
N LEU A 791 21.18 -2.46 28.13
CA LEU A 791 22.59 -2.06 28.14
C LEU A 791 23.45 -2.91 27.17
N GLN A 792 23.19 -4.22 27.09
CA GLN A 792 23.83 -5.10 26.11
C GLN A 792 23.39 -4.76 24.68
N ALA A 793 22.09 -4.48 24.49
CA ALA A 793 21.56 -4.02 23.21
C ALA A 793 22.19 -2.69 22.76
N GLN A 794 22.37 -1.73 23.69
CA GLN A 794 23.07 -0.47 23.42
C GLN A 794 24.55 -0.70 23.08
N THR A 795 25.21 -1.65 23.75
CA THR A 795 26.61 -1.99 23.44
C THR A 795 26.74 -2.53 22.02
N LEU A 796 25.84 -3.44 21.62
CA LEU A 796 25.80 -3.96 20.25
C LEU A 796 25.50 -2.86 19.21
N ARG A 797 24.59 -1.93 19.53
CA ARG A 797 24.31 -0.76 18.67
C ARG A 797 25.58 0.05 18.41
N ILE A 798 26.37 0.32 19.45
CA ILE A 798 27.61 1.10 19.35
C ILE A 798 28.63 0.34 18.49
N GLN A 799 28.73 -0.99 18.64
CA GLN A 799 29.62 -1.84 17.83
C GLN A 799 29.30 -1.82 16.33
N LEU A 800 28.02 -1.79 15.97
CA LEU A 800 27.59 -1.84 14.57
C LEU A 800 27.47 -0.46 13.90
N SER A 801 27.52 0.62 14.67
CA SER A 801 27.34 1.98 14.14
C SER A 801 28.60 2.45 13.39
N GLN A 802 28.42 2.97 12.18
CA GLN A 802 29.53 3.57 11.44
C GLN A 802 29.99 4.88 12.10
N VAL A 803 31.29 5.14 12.05
CA VAL A 803 31.92 6.34 12.61
C VAL A 803 32.81 6.97 11.54
N SER A 804 32.51 8.21 11.17
CA SER A 804 33.37 8.99 10.27
C SER A 804 34.43 9.77 11.06
N LEU A 805 35.55 10.07 10.41
CA LEU A 805 36.64 10.83 11.03
C LEU A 805 36.17 12.19 11.53
N HIS A 806 35.28 12.84 10.77
CA HIS A 806 34.66 14.11 11.14
C HIS A 806 33.95 14.09 12.49
N GLN A 807 33.32 12.97 12.88
CA GLN A 807 32.61 12.86 14.16
C GLN A 807 33.54 12.84 15.38
N VAL A 808 34.82 12.55 15.16
CA VAL A 808 35.86 12.45 16.20
C VAL A 808 36.81 13.65 16.15
N LEU A 809 36.70 14.47 15.11
CA LEU A 809 37.51 15.66 14.90
C LEU A 809 36.96 16.83 15.74
N ARG A 810 37.82 17.41 16.58
CA ARG A 810 37.51 18.62 17.35
C ARG A 810 37.76 19.89 16.54
N SER A 811 38.90 19.98 15.88
CA SER A 811 39.28 21.14 15.07
C SER A 811 40.32 20.78 14.03
N LEU A 812 40.20 21.41 12.86
CA LEU A 812 41.17 21.36 11.77
C LEU A 812 41.86 22.72 11.68
N HIS A 813 43.19 22.74 11.76
CA HIS A 813 43.98 23.94 11.49
C HIS A 813 44.86 23.71 10.28
N VAL A 814 44.76 24.57 9.27
CA VAL A 814 45.58 24.51 8.06
C VAL A 814 46.30 25.83 7.92
N SER A 815 47.62 25.83 7.96
CA SER A 815 48.46 26.98 7.65
C SER A 815 49.20 26.73 6.33
N VAL A 816 49.27 27.76 5.49
CA VAL A 816 49.97 27.70 4.20
C VAL A 816 51.01 28.79 4.20
N GLU A 817 52.27 28.39 4.12
CA GLU A 817 53.42 29.27 4.01
C GLU A 817 54.07 29.06 2.64
N LEU A 818 54.67 30.12 2.09
CA LEU A 818 55.48 30.01 0.88
C LEU A 818 56.92 29.83 1.32
N ASP A 819 57.50 28.70 0.94
CA ASP A 819 58.87 28.36 1.27
C ASP A 819 59.68 28.08 0.01
N ARG A 820 61.00 28.21 0.10
CA ARG A 820 61.92 27.93 -1.00
C ARG A 820 62.72 26.68 -0.67
N ASP A 821 62.68 25.70 -1.57
CA ASP A 821 63.47 24.47 -1.43
C ASP A 821 64.96 24.74 -1.66
N ASP A 822 65.83 23.78 -1.34
CA ASP A 822 67.29 23.85 -1.53
C ASP A 822 67.70 24.11 -3.00
N HIS A 823 66.79 23.91 -3.94
CA HIS A 823 66.93 24.20 -5.38
C HIS A 823 66.37 25.56 -5.80
N ASN A 824 66.02 26.44 -4.85
CA ASN A 824 65.45 27.79 -5.05
C ASN A 824 64.10 27.81 -5.81
N ASN A 825 63.41 26.67 -5.87
CA ASN A 825 62.04 26.56 -6.37
C ASN A 825 61.07 27.04 -5.28
N LEU A 826 60.00 27.75 -5.68
CA LEU A 826 58.99 28.22 -4.74
C LEU A 826 57.93 27.12 -4.54
N HIS A 827 57.78 26.68 -3.29
CA HIS A 827 56.82 25.66 -2.87
C HIS A 827 55.86 26.24 -1.82
N ARG A 828 54.68 25.63 -1.71
CA ARG A 828 53.71 25.91 -0.65
C ARG A 828 53.87 24.87 0.43
N ARG A 829 54.45 25.27 1.55
CA ARG A 829 54.47 24.50 2.78
C ARG A 829 53.09 24.58 3.42
N THR A 830 52.32 23.51 3.29
CA THR A 830 51.00 23.39 3.91
C THR A 830 51.11 22.54 5.16
N CYS A 831 50.93 23.14 6.33
CA CYS A 831 50.87 22.42 7.59
C CYS A 831 49.40 22.17 7.96
N ILE A 832 49.02 20.91 8.13
CA ILE A 832 47.66 20.47 8.47
C ILE A 832 47.70 19.81 9.83
N ARG A 833 47.07 20.44 10.82
CA ARG A 833 46.93 19.92 12.17
C ARG A 833 45.50 19.48 12.44
N LEU A 834 45.33 18.17 12.67
CA LEU A 834 44.08 17.53 13.06
C LEU A 834 44.07 17.39 14.59
N SER A 835 43.09 17.98 15.25
CA SER A 835 42.87 17.79 16.69
C SER A 835 41.61 16.95 16.90
N PHE A 836 41.71 15.88 17.69
CA PHE A 836 40.65 14.94 18.00
C PHE A 836 39.96 15.27 19.33
N LEU A 837 38.73 14.76 19.50
CA LEU A 837 37.98 14.89 20.74
C LEU A 837 38.62 14.03 21.85
N PRO A 838 38.50 14.44 23.13
CA PRO A 838 38.90 13.60 24.25
C PRO A 838 38.05 12.32 24.33
N TYR A 839 38.67 11.18 24.67
CA TYR A 839 37.98 9.89 24.75
C TYR A 839 36.76 9.89 25.70
N SER A 840 36.78 10.72 26.75
CA SER A 840 35.66 10.85 27.69
C SER A 840 34.35 11.30 27.04
N GLU A 841 34.41 12.05 25.94
CA GLU A 841 33.22 12.64 25.30
C GLU A 841 32.47 11.65 24.41
N TYR A 842 33.18 10.68 23.81
CA TYR A 842 32.57 9.74 22.86
C TYR A 842 32.64 8.27 23.27
N LYS A 843 33.27 7.92 24.40
CA LYS A 843 33.36 6.54 24.92
C LYS A 843 32.03 5.80 25.01
N HIS A 844 30.92 6.50 25.27
CA HIS A 844 29.59 5.92 25.39
C HIS A 844 28.80 5.92 24.07
N THR A 845 29.37 6.51 23.03
CA THR A 845 28.72 6.76 21.74
C THR A 845 29.34 5.92 20.62
N PHE A 846 30.67 5.76 20.64
CA PHE A 846 31.43 5.01 19.63
C PHE A 846 32.36 3.96 20.27
N VAL A 847 32.64 2.86 19.57
CA VAL A 847 33.54 1.78 20.04
C VAL A 847 35.03 2.12 19.89
N ILE A 848 35.35 3.04 19.00
CA ILE A 848 36.72 3.40 18.64
C ILE A 848 37.54 3.93 19.83
N THR A 849 38.83 3.67 19.79
CA THR A 849 39.81 4.18 20.76
C THR A 849 40.75 5.21 20.08
N PRO A 850 41.32 6.17 20.82
CA PRO A 850 42.26 7.16 20.26
C PRO A 850 43.42 6.56 19.44
N PRO A 851 44.04 5.42 19.83
CA PRO A 851 45.07 4.78 19.02
C PRO A 851 44.58 4.32 17.65
N GLN A 852 43.35 3.79 17.56
CA GLN A 852 42.76 3.34 16.31
C GLN A 852 42.45 4.51 15.37
N VAL A 853 42.00 5.64 15.93
CA VAL A 853 41.77 6.87 15.14
C VAL A 853 43.08 7.37 14.56
N LEU A 854 44.13 7.42 15.38
CA LEU A 854 45.45 7.90 14.96
C LEU A 854 46.07 6.97 13.89
N ALA A 855 46.02 5.66 14.11
CA ALA A 855 46.51 4.68 13.14
C ALA A 855 45.76 4.75 11.80
N PHE A 856 44.42 4.90 11.82
CA PHE A 856 43.62 5.11 10.60
C PHE A 856 44.01 6.41 9.88
N THR A 857 44.27 7.49 10.63
CA THR A 857 44.68 8.75 10.02
C THR A 857 46.03 8.66 9.31
N GLU A 858 47.00 8.00 9.94
CA GLU A 858 48.36 7.80 9.40
C GLU A 858 48.36 6.89 8.17
N THR A 859 47.66 5.76 8.23
CA THR A 859 47.76 4.70 7.21
C THR A 859 46.79 4.86 6.04
N HIS A 860 45.61 5.43 6.29
CA HIS A 860 44.53 5.48 5.29
C HIS A 860 44.18 6.91 4.89
N PHE A 861 43.86 7.77 5.87
CA PHE A 861 43.35 9.11 5.57
C PHE A 861 44.38 10.01 4.89
N LEU A 862 45.59 10.09 5.43
CA LEU A 862 46.64 10.97 4.90
C LEU A 862 47.15 10.49 3.52
N PRO A 863 47.67 9.27 3.37
CA PRO A 863 48.26 8.84 2.09
C PRO A 863 47.21 8.43 1.04
N LYS A 864 46.22 7.60 1.39
CA LYS A 864 45.30 7.00 0.41
C LYS A 864 44.13 7.93 0.05
N VAL A 865 43.68 8.80 0.96
CA VAL A 865 42.54 9.70 0.70
C VAL A 865 42.98 11.12 0.37
N LEU A 866 43.78 11.75 1.24
CA LEU A 866 44.10 13.16 1.11
C LEU A 866 45.11 13.44 -0.01
N VAL A 867 46.25 12.76 -0.01
CA VAL A 867 47.32 13.00 -1.00
C VAL A 867 46.89 12.58 -2.41
N LYS A 868 46.23 11.43 -2.58
CA LYS A 868 45.66 11.02 -3.88
C LYS A 868 44.66 12.03 -4.45
N GLU A 869 43.78 12.60 -3.63
CA GLU A 869 42.83 13.60 -4.09
C GLU A 869 43.53 14.92 -4.45
N ILE A 870 44.53 15.32 -3.68
CA ILE A 870 45.37 16.47 -3.99
C ILE A 870 46.05 16.26 -5.36
N GLN A 871 46.66 15.10 -5.62
CA GLN A 871 47.25 14.76 -6.92
C GLN A 871 46.23 14.72 -8.07
N LYS A 872 45.04 14.16 -7.84
CA LYS A 872 43.94 14.16 -8.84
C LYS A 872 43.49 15.57 -9.17
N SER A 873 43.44 16.45 -8.17
CA SER A 873 43.13 17.87 -8.36
C SER A 873 44.22 18.58 -9.17
N PHE A 874 45.51 18.29 -8.92
CA PHE A 874 46.62 18.80 -9.74
C PHE A 874 46.55 18.35 -11.20
N LYS A 875 46.20 17.08 -11.46
CA LYS A 875 46.03 16.55 -12.82
C LYS A 875 44.86 17.24 -13.55
N LYS A 876 43.71 17.40 -12.88
CA LYS A 876 42.54 18.13 -13.42
C LYS A 876 42.85 19.59 -13.72
N THR A 877 43.60 20.27 -12.87
CA THR A 877 43.96 21.69 -13.07
C THR A 877 44.98 21.87 -14.19
N LYS A 878 45.98 20.98 -14.32
CA LYS A 878 46.88 20.95 -15.49
C LYS A 878 46.11 20.71 -16.80
N ALA A 879 45.14 19.79 -16.79
CA ALA A 879 44.29 19.54 -17.96
C ALA A 879 43.41 20.76 -18.31
N LYS A 880 42.79 21.42 -17.31
CA LYS A 880 42.02 22.67 -17.51
C LYS A 880 42.87 23.86 -17.96
N MET A 881 44.12 23.98 -17.50
CA MET A 881 45.04 24.99 -18.02
C MET A 881 45.40 24.70 -19.48
N CYS A 882 45.62 23.44 -19.85
CA CYS A 882 45.93 23.06 -21.23
C CYS A 882 44.74 23.29 -22.19
N SER A 883 43.50 23.05 -21.74
CA SER A 883 42.29 23.35 -22.51
C SER A 883 42.02 24.86 -22.61
N SER A 884 42.28 25.63 -21.56
CA SER A 884 42.10 27.10 -21.57
C SER A 884 43.06 27.83 -22.52
N VAL A 885 44.23 27.23 -22.82
CA VAL A 885 45.18 27.76 -23.81
C VAL A 885 44.70 27.46 -25.23
N PHE A 886 44.10 26.28 -25.47
CA PHE A 886 43.47 25.94 -26.75
C PHE A 886 42.17 26.74 -27.01
N GLU A 887 41.37 27.05 -25.98
CA GLU A 887 40.17 27.89 -26.10
C GLU A 887 40.51 29.38 -26.32
N ARG A 888 41.67 29.85 -25.85
CA ARG A 888 42.12 31.23 -26.07
C ARG A 888 42.58 31.47 -27.52
N GLN A 889 43.27 30.49 -28.12
CA GLN A 889 43.61 30.55 -29.55
C GLN A 889 42.37 30.45 -30.45
N ARG A 890 41.34 29.72 -30.02
CA ARG A 890 40.07 29.62 -30.76
C ARG A 890 39.20 30.89 -30.62
N LYS A 891 39.23 31.56 -29.46
CA LYS A 891 38.51 32.82 -29.23
C LYS A 891 39.09 34.03 -29.97
N GLU A 892 40.39 34.08 -30.23
CA GLU A 892 40.99 35.16 -31.05
C GLU A 892 40.61 35.04 -32.54
N GLU A 893 40.24 33.84 -33.02
CA GLU A 893 39.68 33.64 -34.37
C GLU A 893 38.15 33.81 -34.42
N GLU A 894 37.43 33.56 -33.31
CA GLU A 894 35.97 33.69 -33.23
C GLU A 894 35.47 35.10 -32.83
N GLU A 895 36.30 35.99 -32.26
CA GLU A 895 35.90 37.35 -31.86
C GLU A 895 35.61 38.33 -33.03
N LYS A 896 35.70 37.89 -34.29
CA LYS A 896 35.20 38.66 -35.45
C LYS A 896 33.76 38.32 -35.87
N MET A 897 33.09 37.37 -35.23
CA MET A 897 31.68 37.08 -35.53
C MET A 897 30.85 36.86 -34.27
N LYS A 898 29.89 37.79 -34.10
CA LYS A 898 28.67 37.74 -33.27
C LYS A 898 28.77 38.22 -31.81
N THR A 899 28.35 39.47 -31.64
CA THR A 899 27.46 39.89 -30.55
C THR A 899 26.13 39.15 -30.65
N GLY A 900 25.72 38.44 -29.60
CA GLY A 900 24.43 37.76 -29.53
C GLY A 900 24.27 36.97 -28.23
N ASP A 901 23.13 37.18 -27.61
CA ASP A 901 22.73 36.86 -26.23
C ASP A 901 22.77 35.37 -25.85
N LYS A 902 22.93 35.06 -24.56
CA LYS A 902 22.94 33.68 -24.02
C LYS A 902 21.72 33.43 -23.16
N GLY A 903 20.91 32.46 -23.57
CA GLY A 903 20.00 31.76 -22.66
C GLY A 903 18.90 30.93 -23.34
N GLU A 904 19.24 29.89 -24.12
CA GLU A 904 18.28 28.84 -24.49
C GLU A 904 18.95 27.45 -24.49
N GLU A 905 18.26 26.51 -23.84
CA GLU A 905 18.56 25.07 -23.82
C GLU A 905 18.14 24.41 -25.13
N ALA A 906 18.81 23.31 -25.44
CA ALA A 906 18.86 22.67 -26.74
C ALA A 906 17.50 22.13 -27.23
N THR A 907 17.02 22.67 -28.35
CA THR A 907 16.13 22.00 -29.29
C THR A 907 16.99 21.32 -30.36
N GLU A 908 16.97 19.98 -30.43
CA GLU A 908 17.49 19.27 -31.61
C GLU A 908 16.36 19.01 -32.60
N ASN A 909 16.55 19.61 -33.78
CA ASN A 909 15.73 19.51 -34.98
C ASN A 909 15.71 18.09 -35.56
N ASN A 910 14.53 17.63 -35.95
CA ASN A 910 14.39 16.55 -36.93
C ASN A 910 13.48 17.00 -38.08
N GLU A 911 13.98 17.87 -38.95
CA GLU A 911 13.40 18.09 -40.27
C GLU A 911 14.27 17.42 -41.36
N LYS A 912 13.71 16.39 -42.00
CA LYS A 912 14.11 15.98 -43.35
C LYS A 912 12.90 15.86 -44.28
N ARG A 913 12.75 16.89 -45.08
CA ARG A 913 12.42 16.91 -46.52
C ARG A 913 11.37 15.90 -47.04
N GLY A 914 10.17 16.43 -47.28
CA GLY A 914 9.22 15.94 -48.29
C GLY A 914 8.60 17.13 -49.04
N ASN A 915 8.99 17.31 -50.29
CA ASN A 915 8.66 18.47 -51.13
C ASN A 915 7.25 18.33 -51.76
N ARG A 916 6.48 19.45 -51.79
CA ARG A 916 5.41 19.79 -52.76
C ARG A 916 4.08 19.02 -52.74
N ARG A 917 2.99 19.66 -52.26
CA ARG A 917 2.00 20.45 -53.06
C ARG A 917 0.72 20.74 -52.25
N GLY A 918 0.47 22.02 -51.99
CA GLY A 918 -0.84 22.65 -52.22
C GLY A 918 -1.89 22.61 -51.11
N GLY A 919 -1.92 23.70 -50.32
CA GLY A 919 -3.11 24.55 -50.22
C GLY A 919 -4.00 24.40 -48.99
N GLY A 920 -4.04 25.44 -48.16
CA GLY A 920 -5.13 25.72 -47.22
C GLY A 920 -4.66 26.25 -45.86
N GLU A 921 -4.20 27.50 -45.82
CA GLU A 921 -4.12 28.31 -44.61
C GLU A 921 -5.54 28.65 -44.14
N GLU A 922 -5.86 28.43 -42.87
CA GLU A 922 -6.64 29.39 -42.06
C GLU A 922 -6.00 29.42 -40.66
N ASN A 923 -5.76 30.66 -40.23
CA ASN A 923 -5.00 31.08 -39.05
C ASN A 923 -5.71 30.71 -37.74
N ASP A 924 -4.93 30.35 -36.73
CA ASP A 924 -5.21 30.66 -35.32
C ASP A 924 -3.89 31.19 -34.74
N ASP A 925 -3.60 32.46 -35.04
CA ASP A 925 -2.85 33.33 -34.13
C ASP A 925 -3.90 33.88 -33.16
N ASP A 926 -3.80 33.57 -31.88
CA ASP A 926 -4.27 34.48 -30.82
C ASP A 926 -3.44 34.24 -29.55
N ASP A 927 -2.86 35.35 -29.12
CA ASP A 927 -1.92 35.62 -28.05
C ASP A 927 -2.23 34.95 -26.70
N ASP A 928 -1.19 34.34 -26.11
CA ASP A 928 -1.13 33.98 -24.68
C ASP A 928 -0.82 35.24 -23.86
N ASP A 929 -1.85 35.99 -23.48
CA ASP A 929 -1.81 36.91 -22.33
C ASP A 929 -3.24 37.23 -21.90
N ASP A 930 -3.74 36.57 -20.84
CA ASP A 930 -4.93 37.05 -20.14
C ASP A 930 -4.66 37.22 -18.64
N ASP A 931 -4.47 38.50 -18.32
CA ASP A 931 -4.54 39.07 -16.99
C ASP A 931 -5.91 38.82 -16.35
N LYS A 932 -5.86 38.68 -15.03
CA LYS A 932 -6.99 38.46 -14.13
C LYS A 932 -8.05 39.55 -14.24
N ASP A 933 -9.30 39.16 -14.48
CA ASP A 933 -10.43 39.81 -13.82
C ASP A 933 -11.56 38.81 -13.46
N GLY A 934 -12.22 39.08 -12.34
CA GLY A 934 -12.94 38.09 -11.55
C GLY A 934 -14.17 37.45 -12.19
N GLY A 935 -14.19 36.11 -12.17
CA GLY A 935 -15.35 35.24 -12.40
C GLY A 935 -14.89 33.79 -12.44
N ASP A 936 -15.57 32.90 -11.71
CA ASP A 936 -15.26 31.46 -11.61
C ASP A 936 -15.04 30.82 -13.00
N ASP A 937 -13.77 30.58 -13.38
CA ASP A 937 -13.43 29.68 -14.49
C ASP A 937 -12.19 28.85 -14.13
N ASP A 938 -12.41 27.81 -13.34
CA ASP A 938 -11.43 26.72 -13.09
C ASP A 938 -11.72 25.53 -14.03
N GLY A 939 -12.34 25.79 -15.20
CA GLY A 939 -12.93 24.78 -16.08
C GLY A 939 -12.18 24.49 -17.39
N THR A 940 -11.17 25.26 -17.75
CA THR A 940 -10.66 25.28 -19.13
C THR A 940 -9.66 24.17 -19.45
N SER A 941 -8.87 23.68 -18.49
CA SER A 941 -8.01 22.49 -18.65
C SER A 941 -8.82 21.18 -18.64
N SER A 942 -9.87 21.13 -17.83
CA SER A 942 -10.79 19.99 -17.70
C SER A 942 -11.62 19.75 -18.96
N ASN A 943 -12.00 20.79 -19.69
CA ASN A 943 -12.84 20.66 -20.89
C ASN A 943 -12.09 20.14 -22.13
N ARG A 944 -10.76 20.32 -22.21
CA ARG A 944 -9.97 19.75 -23.32
C ARG A 944 -9.77 18.24 -23.16
N ILE A 945 -9.52 17.76 -21.94
CA ILE A 945 -9.40 16.32 -21.61
C ILE A 945 -10.74 15.59 -21.82
N LYS A 946 -11.88 16.24 -21.52
CA LYS A 946 -13.22 15.67 -21.71
C LYS A 946 -13.61 15.44 -23.18
N LYS A 947 -13.03 16.20 -24.13
CA LYS A 947 -13.46 16.19 -25.55
C LYS A 947 -12.67 15.27 -26.47
N LYS A 948 -11.46 14.85 -26.11
CA LYS A 948 -10.69 13.90 -26.91
C LYS A 948 -10.98 12.47 -26.42
N GLN A 949 -11.33 11.58 -27.33
CA GLN A 949 -11.16 10.14 -27.09
C GLN A 949 -9.65 9.88 -27.03
N GLU A 950 -9.06 10.10 -25.85
CA GLU A 950 -7.62 9.95 -25.69
C GLU A 950 -7.30 8.47 -25.53
N GLN A 951 -6.75 7.94 -26.63
CA GLN A 951 -5.91 6.74 -26.67
C GLN A 951 -4.99 6.72 -25.45
N ASP A 952 -4.95 5.57 -24.79
CA ASP A 952 -3.91 5.05 -23.91
C ASP A 952 -3.22 6.01 -22.93
N TYR A 953 -3.22 5.64 -21.64
CA TYR A 953 -2.49 6.30 -20.54
C TYR A 953 -1.24 7.04 -21.04
N SER A 954 -1.33 8.37 -21.03
CA SER A 954 -0.58 9.34 -21.83
C SER A 954 0.93 9.14 -21.85
N GLU A 955 1.47 9.30 -23.06
CA GLU A 955 2.86 9.61 -23.38
C GLU A 955 3.27 10.93 -22.71
N ASN A 956 3.95 10.84 -21.58
CA ASN A 956 4.89 11.84 -21.10
C ASN A 956 5.67 11.19 -19.95
N GLU A 957 6.97 10.92 -20.17
CA GLU A 957 8.07 11.22 -19.24
C GLU A 957 9.32 10.37 -19.54
N GLU A 958 10.33 11.04 -20.11
CA GLU A 958 11.68 10.52 -20.33
C GLU A 958 12.53 10.49 -19.03
N ASN A 959 12.04 11.06 -17.92
CA ASN A 959 12.87 11.24 -16.71
C ASN A 959 13.06 9.96 -15.87
N ASN A 960 12.17 8.98 -15.95
CA ASN A 960 12.29 7.71 -15.22
C ASN A 960 12.78 6.54 -16.10
N ILE A 961 12.99 6.76 -17.40
CA ILE A 961 13.51 5.74 -18.32
C ILE A 961 15.03 5.58 -18.15
N SER A 962 15.71 6.61 -17.64
CA SER A 962 17.16 6.56 -17.38
C SER A 962 17.58 5.42 -16.44
N ASP A 963 16.74 5.01 -15.49
CA ASP A 963 17.04 3.89 -14.57
C ASP A 963 16.78 2.49 -15.19
N ASP A 964 15.95 2.37 -16.24
CA ASP A 964 15.66 1.09 -16.90
C ASP A 964 16.61 0.81 -18.09
N GLU A 965 17.29 1.83 -18.62
CA GLU A 965 18.23 1.72 -19.75
C GLU A 965 19.69 1.44 -19.35
N ASP A 966 20.07 1.65 -18.08
CA ASP A 966 21.45 1.54 -17.61
C ASP A 966 21.94 0.10 -17.34
N ASP A 967 21.10 -0.93 -17.53
CA ASP A 967 21.44 -2.33 -17.22
C ASP A 967 21.74 -3.23 -18.45
N ASP A 968 21.79 -2.68 -19.67
CA ASP A 968 22.05 -3.44 -20.91
C ASP A 968 23.51 -3.28 -21.40
N ASP A 969 24.46 -3.83 -20.62
CA ASP A 969 25.86 -3.98 -21.01
C ASP A 969 25.99 -5.02 -22.15
N SER A 970 25.66 -4.59 -23.37
CA SER A 970 25.83 -5.36 -24.59
C SER A 970 27.31 -5.47 -24.96
N LYS A 971 27.82 -6.70 -24.89
CA LYS A 971 29.11 -7.12 -25.44
C LYS A 971 29.26 -6.62 -26.89
N SER A 972 30.08 -5.59 -27.09
CA SER A 972 30.62 -5.25 -28.41
C SER A 972 32.10 -5.56 -28.45
N HIS A 973 32.49 -6.34 -29.45
CA HIS A 973 33.88 -6.57 -29.81
C HIS A 973 34.49 -5.24 -30.29
N HIS A 974 35.23 -4.57 -29.41
CA HIS A 974 36.27 -3.63 -29.82
C HIS A 974 37.63 -4.17 -29.37
N GLN A 975 38.44 -4.54 -30.37
CA GLN A 975 39.88 -4.70 -30.21
C GLN A 975 40.48 -3.33 -29.90
N GLY A 976 40.77 -3.10 -28.63
CA GLY A 976 41.56 -1.99 -28.11
C GLY A 976 42.36 -2.52 -26.93
N LEU A 977 43.66 -2.33 -26.97
CA LEU A 977 44.65 -2.89 -26.05
C LEU A 977 44.27 -2.68 -24.58
N SER A 978 44.30 -3.76 -23.80
CA SER A 978 44.16 -3.75 -22.35
C SER A 978 45.31 -2.97 -21.72
N GLU A 979 45.02 -1.81 -21.13
CA GLU A 979 45.87 -1.23 -20.09
C GLU A 979 45.61 -2.00 -18.80
N ASP A 980 46.60 -2.80 -18.43
CA ASP A 980 46.70 -3.61 -17.24
C ASP A 980 47.03 -2.69 -16.05
N GLU A 981 46.01 -2.17 -15.35
CA GLU A 981 46.20 -1.63 -13.99
C GLU A 981 45.96 -2.78 -13.01
N GLY A 982 47.06 -3.34 -12.51
CA GLY A 982 47.08 -4.41 -11.52
C GLY A 982 46.29 -4.04 -10.27
N ILE A 983 45.20 -4.77 -10.05
CA ILE A 983 44.48 -4.81 -8.78
C ILE A 983 45.27 -5.77 -7.88
N GLU A 984 46.12 -5.23 -7.02
CA GLU A 984 46.64 -5.98 -5.87
C GLU A 984 45.49 -6.19 -4.88
N GLU A 985 45.10 -7.45 -4.68
CA GLU A 985 44.25 -7.90 -3.60
C GLU A 985 44.99 -7.74 -2.25
N ASP A 986 44.86 -6.57 -1.62
CA ASP A 986 45.26 -6.38 -0.23
C ASP A 986 44.33 -7.21 0.68
N ARG A 987 44.84 -8.38 1.12
CA ARG A 987 44.28 -9.17 2.21
C ARG A 987 44.26 -8.33 3.50
N VAL A 988 43.07 -8.03 3.99
CA VAL A 988 42.87 -7.44 5.31
C VAL A 988 42.86 -8.57 6.33
N GLU A 989 43.92 -8.70 7.13
CA GLU A 989 43.96 -9.59 8.28
C GLU A 989 42.96 -9.10 9.35
N GLU A 990 41.91 -9.89 9.62
CA GLU A 990 41.01 -9.67 10.75
C GLU A 990 41.66 -10.18 12.05
N GLU A 991 42.29 -9.30 12.82
CA GLU A 991 42.59 -9.58 14.23
C GLU A 991 41.31 -9.45 15.08
N SER A 992 40.91 -10.56 15.71
CA SER A 992 39.78 -10.64 16.64
C SER A 992 40.21 -10.29 18.06
N PRO A 993 39.49 -9.41 18.80
CA PRO A 993 39.73 -9.23 20.22
C PRO A 993 38.80 -10.13 21.06
N GLU A 994 39.36 -11.15 21.71
CA GLU A 994 38.68 -11.92 22.75
C GLU A 994 38.41 -11.05 23.99
N ALA A 995 37.14 -10.97 24.39
CA ALA A 995 36.70 -10.28 25.61
C ALA A 995 36.86 -11.18 26.85
N GLY A 996 37.95 -10.98 27.60
CA GLY A 996 38.10 -11.48 28.97
C GLY A 996 37.52 -10.52 30.01
N ILE A 997 36.48 -10.93 30.73
CA ILE A 997 35.91 -10.20 31.87
C ILE A 997 36.90 -10.31 33.05
N GLY A 998 37.49 -9.17 33.45
CA GLY A 998 38.43 -9.06 34.57
C GLY A 998 38.20 -7.80 35.41
N ARG A 999 38.20 -7.99 36.73
CA ARG A 999 37.75 -7.08 37.79
C ARG A 999 38.45 -5.71 37.84
N GLY A 1000 37.69 -4.72 38.32
CA GLY A 1000 38.14 -3.36 38.56
C GLY A 1000 39.33 -3.25 39.51
N GLY A 1001 40.18 -2.28 39.20
CA GLY A 1001 41.30 -1.81 40.01
C GLY A 1001 41.94 -0.61 39.32
N GLU A 1002 41.65 0.60 39.79
CA GLU A 1002 42.35 1.81 39.37
C GLU A 1002 43.85 1.66 39.66
N ARG A 1003 44.68 1.62 38.61
CA ARG A 1003 46.12 1.86 38.72
C ARG A 1003 46.60 2.73 37.56
N LYS A 1004 46.79 4.02 37.85
CA LYS A 1004 47.59 4.94 37.03
C LYS A 1004 49.02 4.41 36.95
N ARG A 1005 49.46 3.97 35.77
CA ARG A 1005 50.88 3.83 35.41
C ARG A 1005 51.11 4.56 34.09
N LYS A 1006 51.87 5.65 34.14
CA LYS A 1006 52.41 6.34 32.96
C LYS A 1006 53.44 5.42 32.32
N ALA A 1007 53.17 4.90 31.12
CA ALA A 1007 54.17 4.19 30.32
C ALA A 1007 55.06 5.22 29.61
N LYS A 1008 56.38 5.05 29.68
CA LYS A 1008 57.34 5.79 28.83
C LYS A 1008 57.25 5.20 27.42
N VAL A 1009 56.98 6.04 26.42
CA VAL A 1009 56.92 5.66 25.00
C VAL A 1009 58.33 5.33 24.50
N ASN A 1010 58.47 4.26 23.71
CA ASN A 1010 59.74 3.82 23.14
C ASN A 1010 60.14 4.77 21.98
N PRO A 1011 61.32 5.45 22.03
CA PRO A 1011 61.71 6.41 20.98
C PRO A 1011 61.80 5.80 19.58
N LEU A 1012 62.18 4.53 19.50
CA LEU A 1012 62.30 3.76 18.26
C LEU A 1012 60.96 3.57 17.53
N GLU A 1013 59.87 3.34 18.25
CA GLU A 1013 58.53 3.17 17.65
C GLU A 1013 57.97 4.49 17.10
N VAL A 1014 58.35 5.62 17.71
CA VAL A 1014 57.93 6.96 17.26
C VAL A 1014 58.61 7.31 15.94
N GLU A 1015 59.92 7.06 15.84
CA GLU A 1015 60.67 7.32 14.61
C GLU A 1015 60.21 6.38 13.47
N GLN A 1016 59.96 5.10 13.76
CA GLN A 1016 59.41 4.16 12.77
C GLN A 1016 58.06 4.59 12.20
N ARG A 1017 57.15 5.11 13.03
CA ARG A 1017 55.84 5.61 12.56
C ARG A 1017 55.97 6.88 11.73
N ARG A 1018 56.88 7.78 12.11
CA ARG A 1018 57.17 8.99 11.35
C ARG A 1018 57.78 8.66 9.99
N GLU A 1019 58.77 7.78 9.95
CA GLU A 1019 59.38 7.30 8.71
C GLU A 1019 58.35 6.59 7.81
N ALA A 1020 57.45 5.78 8.36
CA ALA A 1020 56.41 5.10 7.59
C ALA A 1020 55.46 6.08 6.87
N VAL A 1021 55.06 7.18 7.53
CA VAL A 1021 54.20 8.21 6.91
C VAL A 1021 54.97 9.01 5.85
N LEU A 1022 56.25 9.33 6.09
CA LEU A 1022 57.10 10.04 5.12
C LEU A 1022 57.38 9.21 3.86
N GLN A 1023 57.50 7.89 3.99
CA GLN A 1023 57.74 6.99 2.85
C GLN A 1023 56.50 6.77 1.98
N CYS A 1024 55.31 7.16 2.44
CA CYS A 1024 54.06 6.95 1.70
C CYS A 1024 53.95 7.80 0.44
N ASP A 1025 54.40 9.06 0.48
CA ASP A 1025 54.35 9.96 -0.68
C ASP A 1025 55.43 11.06 -0.59
N PRO A 1026 56.12 11.40 -1.70
CA PRO A 1026 57.16 12.42 -1.71
C PRO A 1026 56.68 13.85 -1.41
N CYS A 1027 55.36 14.10 -1.44
CA CYS A 1027 54.80 15.40 -1.05
C CYS A 1027 54.83 15.63 0.48
N ILE A 1028 55.04 14.58 1.28
CA ILE A 1028 55.03 14.63 2.74
C ILE A 1028 56.45 14.88 3.24
N VAL A 1029 56.66 16.00 3.94
CA VAL A 1029 58.00 16.43 4.38
C VAL A 1029 58.21 16.27 5.88
N ASP A 1030 57.16 16.46 6.67
CA ASP A 1030 57.23 16.20 8.11
C ASP A 1030 55.91 15.65 8.65
N TYR A 1031 56.01 14.87 9.72
CA TYR A 1031 54.86 14.31 10.44
C TYR A 1031 55.16 14.32 11.94
N SER A 1032 54.26 14.90 12.73
CA SER A 1032 54.33 14.90 14.18
C SER A 1032 52.98 14.52 14.80
N PHE A 1033 53.00 13.83 15.94
CA PHE A 1033 51.79 13.37 16.61
C PHE A 1033 51.93 13.37 18.13
N ASP A 1034 50.79 13.40 18.82
CA ASP A 1034 50.74 13.40 20.29
C ASP A 1034 51.10 12.03 20.88
N THR A 1035 52.30 11.92 21.45
CA THR A 1035 52.80 10.68 22.08
C THR A 1035 52.15 10.36 23.43
N ASN A 1036 51.54 11.34 24.12
CA ASN A 1036 51.03 11.16 25.48
C ASN A 1036 49.53 10.86 25.51
N ALA A 1037 48.73 11.69 24.83
CA ALA A 1037 47.26 11.58 24.85
C ALA A 1037 46.65 11.21 23.49
N GLN A 1038 47.46 11.19 22.42
CA GLN A 1038 47.04 10.85 21.05
C GLN A 1038 45.87 11.71 20.56
N LEU A 1039 45.81 12.97 21.01
CA LEU A 1039 44.70 13.88 20.72
C LEU A 1039 44.94 14.76 19.49
N TRP A 1040 46.13 14.73 18.88
CA TRP A 1040 46.39 15.48 17.66
C TRP A 1040 47.48 14.84 16.81
N CYS A 1041 47.41 15.09 15.51
CA CYS A 1041 48.49 14.84 14.56
C CYS A 1041 48.64 16.03 13.60
N GLU A 1042 49.85 16.24 13.14
CA GLU A 1042 50.25 17.36 12.29
C GLU A 1042 51.11 16.83 11.14
N ILE A 1043 50.74 17.18 9.92
CA ILE A 1043 51.43 16.80 8.70
C ILE A 1043 51.85 18.05 7.93
N VAL A 1044 53.06 18.05 7.40
CA VAL A 1044 53.61 19.13 6.58
C VAL A 1044 53.77 18.61 5.15
N LEU A 1045 53.04 19.22 4.22
CA LEU A 1045 53.06 18.91 2.80
C LEU A 1045 53.80 20.00 2.03
N MET A 1046 54.65 19.63 1.08
CA MET A 1046 55.28 20.56 0.14
C MET A 1046 54.64 20.43 -1.23
N LEU A 1047 53.83 21.44 -1.59
CA LEU A 1047 53.04 21.44 -2.82
C LEU A 1047 53.61 22.45 -3.83
N PRO A 1048 53.67 22.15 -5.14
CA PRO A 1048 54.17 23.09 -6.13
C PRO A 1048 53.22 24.28 -6.33
N VAL A 1049 53.77 25.49 -6.48
CA VAL A 1049 52.98 26.73 -6.67
C VAL A 1049 52.20 26.74 -8.00
N SER A 1050 52.65 25.97 -8.99
CA SER A 1050 52.14 25.92 -10.37
C SER A 1050 50.68 25.44 -10.51
N GLY A 1051 50.02 25.00 -9.43
CA GLY A 1051 48.67 24.43 -9.46
C GLY A 1051 47.52 25.35 -9.07
N GLY A 1052 47.73 26.62 -8.70
CA GLY A 1052 46.66 27.53 -8.25
C GLY A 1052 46.34 27.44 -6.75
N ASN A 1053 45.44 28.29 -6.24
CA ASN A 1053 45.00 28.30 -4.83
C ASN A 1053 44.04 27.15 -4.54
N TYR A 1054 44.50 26.12 -3.84
CA TYR A 1054 43.67 25.01 -3.37
C TYR A 1054 43.12 25.32 -1.99
N ASP A 1055 41.80 25.23 -1.82
CA ASP A 1055 41.18 25.24 -0.50
C ASP A 1055 41.33 23.86 0.15
N ILE A 1056 42.53 23.62 0.71
CA ILE A 1056 42.89 22.39 1.41
C ILE A 1056 42.00 22.21 2.65
N HIS A 1057 41.56 23.31 3.27
CA HIS A 1057 40.68 23.25 4.43
C HIS A 1057 39.32 22.64 4.06
N SER A 1058 38.65 23.13 3.01
CA SER A 1058 37.39 22.56 2.53
C SER A 1058 37.56 21.12 2.04
N LEU A 1059 38.69 20.81 1.39
CA LEU A 1059 39.00 19.46 0.92
C LEU A 1059 39.13 18.47 2.08
N VAL A 1060 39.94 18.79 3.09
CA VAL A 1060 40.15 17.93 4.27
C VAL A 1060 38.83 17.78 5.04
N ASN A 1061 38.06 18.87 5.18
CA ASN A 1061 36.77 18.81 5.86
C ASN A 1061 35.77 17.88 5.14
N HIS A 1062 35.62 18.03 3.82
CA HIS A 1062 34.74 17.16 3.03
C HIS A 1062 35.20 15.70 3.05
N LYS A 1063 36.50 15.44 2.87
CA LYS A 1063 37.06 14.08 2.92
C LYS A 1063 37.00 13.46 4.30
N SER A 1064 37.07 14.25 5.37
CA SER A 1064 36.91 13.76 6.74
C SER A 1064 35.48 13.25 7.02
N GLN A 1065 34.48 13.80 6.33
CA GLN A 1065 33.08 13.33 6.44
C GLN A 1065 32.87 11.99 5.75
N THR A 1066 33.55 11.75 4.63
CA THR A 1066 33.46 10.49 3.88
C THR A 1066 34.40 9.40 4.39
N ALA A 1067 35.49 9.76 5.07
CA ALA A 1067 36.45 8.82 5.62
C ALA A 1067 35.86 8.12 6.85
N LEU A 1068 35.64 6.80 6.74
CA LEU A 1068 35.06 5.97 7.79
C LEU A 1068 36.18 5.33 8.61
N VAL A 1069 36.29 5.70 9.89
CA VAL A 1069 37.26 5.12 10.84
C VAL A 1069 36.82 3.71 11.23
N HIS A 1070 35.53 3.54 11.47
CA HIS A 1070 34.92 2.25 11.78
C HIS A 1070 33.65 2.13 10.94
N SER A 1071 33.53 1.07 10.16
CA SER A 1071 32.28 0.79 9.45
C SER A 1071 32.12 -0.69 9.24
N VAL A 1072 30.87 -1.14 9.33
CA VAL A 1072 30.49 -2.47 8.89
C VAL A 1072 29.95 -2.33 7.47
N LYS A 1073 30.45 -3.16 6.55
CA LYS A 1073 30.04 -3.15 5.14
C LYS A 1073 28.51 -3.15 5.02
N ASN A 1074 27.98 -2.27 4.18
CA ASN A 1074 26.55 -2.12 3.88
C ASN A 1074 25.64 -1.75 5.08
N LEU A 1075 26.18 -1.32 6.22
CA LEU A 1075 25.41 -0.76 7.34
C LEU A 1075 25.76 0.72 7.52
N ARG A 1076 24.74 1.58 7.49
CA ARG A 1076 24.88 3.03 7.70
C ARG A 1076 24.56 3.41 9.14
N ARG A 1077 23.39 3.04 9.67
CA ARG A 1077 22.99 3.41 11.04
C ARG A 1077 22.28 2.27 11.73
N VAL A 1078 22.31 2.29 13.05
CA VAL A 1078 21.72 1.24 13.88
C VAL A 1078 20.96 1.86 15.05
N PHE A 1079 19.72 1.41 15.23
CA PHE A 1079 18.78 1.85 16.25
C PHE A 1079 18.35 0.66 17.11
N VAL A 1080 18.00 0.97 18.36
CA VAL A 1080 17.38 -0.01 19.27
C VAL A 1080 16.02 0.55 19.64
N GLU A 1081 14.96 -0.15 19.23
CA GLU A 1081 13.57 0.22 19.45
C GLU A 1081 12.90 -0.81 20.38
N ASP A 1082 11.98 -0.35 21.23
CA ASP A 1082 11.13 -1.20 22.05
C ASP A 1082 9.79 -1.39 21.30
N LYS A 1083 9.60 -2.55 20.66
CA LYS A 1083 8.40 -2.88 19.86
C LYS A 1083 7.71 -4.11 20.45
N ASP A 1084 6.42 -4.00 20.79
CA ASP A 1084 5.61 -5.09 21.37
C ASP A 1084 6.24 -5.77 22.61
N GLN A 1085 6.79 -4.99 23.54
CA GLN A 1085 7.48 -5.47 24.75
C GLN A 1085 8.73 -6.33 24.49
N ARG A 1086 9.32 -6.24 23.28
CA ARG A 1086 10.61 -6.84 22.95
C ARG A 1086 11.56 -5.78 22.41
N LEU A 1087 12.83 -5.89 22.82
CA LEU A 1087 13.92 -5.10 22.24
C LEU A 1087 14.15 -5.56 20.80
N MET A 1088 14.22 -4.61 19.87
CA MET A 1088 14.47 -4.85 18.45
C MET A 1088 15.64 -3.98 17.98
N LEU A 1089 16.57 -4.58 17.26
CA LEU A 1089 17.63 -3.90 16.53
C LEU A 1089 17.11 -3.54 15.14
N ARG A 1090 17.16 -2.26 14.77
CA ARG A 1090 16.79 -1.78 13.44
C ARG A 1090 18.00 -1.14 12.78
N THR A 1091 18.35 -1.54 11.57
CA THR A 1091 19.50 -1.00 10.83
C THR A 1091 19.07 -0.28 9.58
N GLU A 1092 19.72 0.85 9.26
CA GLU A 1092 19.76 1.45 7.92
C GLU A 1092 20.90 0.78 7.16
N GLY A 1093 20.57 0.11 6.05
CA GLY A 1093 21.47 -0.81 5.38
C GLY A 1093 21.20 -2.26 5.78
N VAL A 1094 21.60 -3.18 4.90
CA VAL A 1094 21.38 -4.62 5.08
C VAL A 1094 22.72 -5.34 4.97
N ASN A 1095 23.05 -6.06 6.04
CA ASN A 1095 24.14 -7.02 6.07
C ASN A 1095 23.74 -8.17 7.00
N ILE A 1096 23.05 -9.15 6.42
CA ILE A 1096 22.49 -10.30 7.15
C ILE A 1096 23.60 -11.18 7.72
N MET A 1097 24.72 -11.28 6.99
CA MET A 1097 25.87 -12.12 7.32
C MET A 1097 26.51 -11.69 8.63
N LYS A 1098 26.72 -10.37 8.80
CA LYS A 1098 27.27 -9.83 10.06
C LYS A 1098 26.33 -10.08 11.24
N MET A 1099 25.01 -10.12 11.03
CA MET A 1099 24.06 -10.39 12.12
C MET A 1099 24.16 -11.83 12.62
N PHE A 1100 24.61 -12.78 11.79
CA PHE A 1100 24.73 -14.19 12.19
C PHE A 1100 25.84 -14.41 13.22
N GLU A 1101 26.89 -13.58 13.21
CA GLU A 1101 27.95 -13.61 14.24
C GLU A 1101 27.39 -13.30 15.65
N PHE A 1102 26.30 -12.53 15.73
CA PHE A 1102 25.67 -12.11 16.98
C PHE A 1102 24.46 -12.99 17.37
N GLU A 1103 24.39 -14.24 16.92
CA GLU A 1103 23.30 -15.20 17.26
C GLU A 1103 23.07 -15.37 18.77
N HIS A 1104 24.11 -15.20 19.58
CA HIS A 1104 24.02 -15.29 21.04
C HIS A 1104 23.20 -14.15 21.69
N LEU A 1105 23.06 -13.00 21.01
CA LEU A 1105 22.27 -11.84 21.45
C LEU A 1105 20.98 -11.67 20.63
N LEU A 1106 21.05 -11.93 19.32
CA LEU A 1106 19.98 -11.71 18.36
C LEU A 1106 19.25 -13.02 18.03
N ASP A 1107 17.91 -12.95 17.94
CA ASP A 1107 17.11 -14.06 17.42
C ASP A 1107 17.09 -14.00 15.89
N VAL A 1108 18.17 -14.50 15.30
CA VAL A 1108 18.42 -14.53 13.85
C VAL A 1108 17.31 -15.27 13.07
N ASN A 1109 16.61 -16.21 13.69
CA ASN A 1109 15.52 -16.95 13.05
C ASN A 1109 14.29 -16.08 12.75
N LYS A 1110 14.22 -14.87 13.33
CA LYS A 1110 13.15 -13.89 13.10
C LYS A 1110 13.68 -12.60 12.46
N LEU A 1111 14.89 -12.63 11.90
CA LEU A 1111 15.46 -11.50 11.15
C LEU A 1111 14.57 -11.19 9.95
N TYR A 1112 14.32 -9.91 9.73
CA TYR A 1112 13.56 -9.39 8.61
C TYR A 1112 14.37 -8.34 7.85
N SER A 1113 14.27 -8.32 6.52
CA SER A 1113 14.87 -7.31 5.64
C SER A 1113 13.85 -6.90 4.59
N ASN A 1114 13.85 -5.61 4.23
CA ASN A 1114 13.02 -5.08 3.16
C ASN A 1114 13.69 -5.19 1.77
N ASN A 1115 14.95 -5.64 1.69
CA ASN A 1115 15.61 -5.96 0.42
C ASN A 1115 15.25 -7.39 0.01
N ILE A 1116 14.34 -7.51 -0.97
CA ILE A 1116 13.76 -8.79 -1.41
C ILE A 1116 14.80 -9.66 -2.12
N HIS A 1117 15.68 -9.06 -2.94
CA HIS A 1117 16.75 -9.78 -3.66
C HIS A 1117 17.72 -10.47 -2.69
N GLN A 1118 18.19 -9.75 -1.66
CA GLN A 1118 19.08 -10.35 -0.66
C GLN A 1118 18.38 -11.46 0.16
N VAL A 1119 17.08 -11.33 0.41
CA VAL A 1119 16.30 -12.40 1.04
C VAL A 1119 16.19 -13.62 0.12
N ALA A 1120 15.97 -13.42 -1.18
CA ALA A 1120 15.90 -14.51 -2.17
C ALA A 1120 17.22 -15.28 -2.25
N GLU A 1121 18.35 -14.57 -2.29
CA GLU A 1121 19.69 -15.17 -2.36
C GLU A 1121 20.06 -15.97 -1.10
N LEU A 1122 19.77 -15.44 0.10
CA LEU A 1122 20.20 -16.05 1.37
C LEU A 1122 19.20 -17.04 1.96
N TYR A 1123 17.91 -16.69 2.00
CA TYR A 1123 16.84 -17.49 2.61
C TYR A 1123 16.03 -18.31 1.60
N GLY A 1124 16.16 -18.01 0.30
CA GLY A 1124 15.46 -18.70 -0.78
C GLY A 1124 14.19 -17.96 -1.22
N ILE A 1125 13.65 -18.41 -2.36
CA ILE A 1125 12.57 -17.70 -3.06
C ILE A 1125 11.25 -17.64 -2.27
N GLU A 1126 10.91 -18.68 -1.51
CA GLU A 1126 9.71 -18.71 -0.64
C GLU A 1126 9.77 -17.65 0.47
N ALA A 1127 10.96 -17.38 1.00
CA ALA A 1127 11.14 -16.30 1.97
C ALA A 1127 10.97 -14.93 1.31
N ALA A 1128 11.47 -14.77 0.09
CA ALA A 1128 11.29 -13.56 -0.70
C ALA A 1128 9.81 -13.32 -1.06
N GLN A 1129 9.08 -14.35 -1.47
CA GLN A 1129 7.64 -14.35 -1.74
C GLN A 1129 6.85 -13.80 -0.54
N ARG A 1130 7.17 -14.26 0.68
CA ARG A 1130 6.55 -13.74 1.91
C ARG A 1130 6.98 -12.32 2.26
N SER A 1131 8.22 -11.94 1.97
CA SER A 1131 8.70 -10.56 2.16
C SER A 1131 7.97 -9.58 1.23
N ILE A 1132 7.72 -9.94 -0.03
CA ILE A 1132 6.92 -9.14 -0.98
C ILE A 1132 5.53 -8.85 -0.40
N ILE A 1133 4.84 -9.90 0.07
CA ILE A 1133 3.50 -9.76 0.67
C ILE A 1133 3.53 -8.85 1.90
N ARG A 1134 4.55 -8.98 2.76
CA ARG A 1134 4.68 -8.17 3.97
C ARG A 1134 4.96 -6.70 3.65
N GLU A 1135 5.85 -6.42 2.70
CA GLU A 1135 6.19 -5.06 2.26
C GLU A 1135 4.98 -4.34 1.64
N ILE A 1136 4.27 -5.01 0.73
CA ILE A 1136 3.07 -4.43 0.09
C ILE A 1136 1.97 -4.15 1.15
N ARG A 1137 1.76 -5.07 2.10
CA ARG A 1137 0.82 -4.84 3.22
C ARG A 1137 1.26 -3.70 4.13
N ALA A 1138 2.56 -3.57 4.39
CA ALA A 1138 3.08 -2.50 5.24
C ALA A 1138 2.76 -1.13 4.62
N VAL A 1139 2.99 -0.97 3.32
CA VAL A 1139 2.62 0.25 2.58
C VAL A 1139 1.12 0.49 2.65
N GLN A 1140 0.29 -0.52 2.37
CA GLN A 1140 -1.18 -0.35 2.36
C GLN A 1140 -1.76 -0.03 3.75
N SER A 1141 -1.22 -0.67 4.80
CA SER A 1141 -1.69 -0.47 6.18
C SER A 1141 -1.48 0.97 6.67
N ALA A 1142 -0.47 1.68 6.14
CA ALA A 1142 -0.22 3.08 6.46
C ALA A 1142 -1.34 4.02 5.96
N TYR A 1143 -2.12 3.61 4.97
CA TYR A 1143 -3.21 4.41 4.36
C TYR A 1143 -4.61 3.88 4.71
N ASP A 1144 -4.73 2.93 5.65
CA ASP A 1144 -5.98 2.20 5.98
C ASP A 1144 -6.65 1.56 4.74
N ILE A 1145 -5.83 1.19 3.75
CA ILE A 1145 -6.29 0.48 2.56
C ILE A 1145 -6.22 -1.01 2.85
N LYS A 1146 -7.36 -1.68 2.70
CA LYS A 1146 -7.48 -3.13 2.85
C LYS A 1146 -7.56 -3.76 1.48
N ILE A 1147 -6.61 -4.65 1.20
CA ILE A 1147 -6.64 -5.54 0.04
C ILE A 1147 -6.65 -6.97 0.57
N ASP A 1148 -7.46 -7.80 -0.04
CA ASP A 1148 -7.52 -9.21 0.30
C ASP A 1148 -6.18 -9.91 0.05
N PHE A 1149 -5.83 -10.85 0.91
CA PHE A 1149 -4.55 -11.54 0.81
C PHE A 1149 -4.41 -12.37 -0.45
N ARG A 1150 -5.52 -12.83 -1.06
CA ARG A 1150 -5.49 -13.71 -2.24
C ARG A 1150 -4.86 -13.02 -3.45
N HIS A 1151 -5.13 -11.72 -3.63
CA HIS A 1151 -4.48 -10.90 -4.66
C HIS A 1151 -2.98 -10.75 -4.39
N LEU A 1152 -2.60 -10.50 -3.14
CA LEU A 1152 -1.20 -10.34 -2.76
C LEU A 1152 -0.40 -11.63 -2.93
N THR A 1153 -0.97 -12.78 -2.59
CA THR A 1153 -0.33 -14.09 -2.81
C THR A 1153 -0.19 -14.37 -4.30
N LEU A 1154 -1.23 -14.10 -5.11
CA LEU A 1154 -1.17 -14.34 -6.54
C LEU A 1154 -0.08 -13.50 -7.22
N LEU A 1155 0.04 -12.23 -6.82
CA LEU A 1155 1.08 -11.33 -7.33
C LEU A 1155 2.48 -11.81 -6.91
N ALA A 1156 2.66 -12.17 -5.64
CA ALA A 1156 3.95 -12.62 -5.15
C ALA A 1156 4.38 -13.95 -5.80
N ASP A 1157 3.44 -14.86 -6.05
CA ASP A 1157 3.68 -16.10 -6.79
C ASP A 1157 4.04 -15.83 -8.26
N TYR A 1158 3.36 -14.87 -8.90
CA TYR A 1158 3.72 -14.44 -10.25
C TYR A 1158 5.15 -13.88 -10.32
N PHE A 1159 5.56 -13.08 -9.34
CA PHE A 1159 6.92 -12.52 -9.28
C PHE A 1159 8.02 -13.53 -8.97
N THR A 1160 7.67 -14.72 -8.48
CA THR A 1160 8.63 -15.71 -7.99
C THR A 1160 8.53 -17.06 -8.68
N CYS A 1161 7.63 -17.22 -9.66
CA CYS A 1161 7.32 -18.50 -10.31
C CYS A 1161 8.53 -19.15 -11.02
N GLU A 1162 9.49 -18.35 -11.50
CA GLU A 1162 10.71 -18.82 -12.16
C GLU A 1162 11.86 -19.12 -11.18
N GLY A 1163 11.66 -18.91 -9.87
CA GLY A 1163 12.70 -19.06 -8.86
C GLY A 1163 13.61 -17.84 -8.70
N ILE A 1164 13.32 -16.75 -9.41
CA ILE A 1164 13.95 -15.42 -9.28
C ILE A 1164 12.89 -14.36 -9.06
N TYR A 1165 13.24 -13.24 -8.43
CA TYR A 1165 12.33 -12.11 -8.23
C TYR A 1165 12.33 -11.22 -9.48
N LYS A 1166 11.21 -11.22 -10.21
CA LYS A 1166 10.96 -10.33 -11.37
C LYS A 1166 9.79 -9.40 -11.09
N ALA A 1167 9.97 -8.10 -11.34
CA ALA A 1167 8.87 -7.14 -11.34
C ALA A 1167 8.10 -7.14 -12.66
N CYS A 1168 7.01 -6.37 -12.75
CA CYS A 1168 6.28 -6.08 -13.99
C CYS A 1168 7.01 -5.01 -14.81
N SER A 1169 8.22 -5.30 -15.26
CA SER A 1169 9.03 -4.44 -16.14
C SER A 1169 8.98 -4.90 -17.61
N ARG A 1170 9.48 -4.07 -18.52
CA ARG A 1170 9.66 -4.42 -19.93
C ARG A 1170 10.54 -5.67 -20.11
N GLN A 1171 11.61 -5.78 -19.32
CA GLN A 1171 12.53 -6.93 -19.33
C GLN A 1171 11.83 -8.23 -18.90
N ALA A 1172 10.92 -8.16 -17.91
CA ALA A 1172 10.15 -9.32 -17.49
C ALA A 1172 9.17 -9.77 -18.58
N LEU A 1173 8.48 -8.82 -19.24
CA LEU A 1173 7.55 -9.16 -20.33
C LEU A 1173 8.25 -9.80 -21.54
N ALA A 1174 9.53 -9.51 -21.77
CA ALA A 1174 10.30 -10.13 -22.83
C ALA A 1174 10.37 -11.67 -22.69
N THR A 1175 10.21 -12.20 -21.48
CA THR A 1175 10.19 -13.64 -21.18
C THR A 1175 8.83 -14.32 -21.42
N CYS A 1176 7.75 -13.56 -21.63
CA CYS A 1176 6.46 -14.13 -22.01
C CYS A 1176 6.54 -14.85 -23.37
N LEU A 1177 5.65 -15.81 -23.63
CA LEU A 1177 5.69 -16.56 -24.89
C LEU A 1177 5.01 -15.82 -26.05
N SER A 1178 3.87 -15.14 -25.82
CA SER A 1178 3.08 -14.49 -26.88
C SER A 1178 3.78 -13.25 -27.48
N PRO A 1179 4.20 -13.27 -28.76
CA PRO A 1179 4.79 -12.09 -29.40
C PRO A 1179 3.83 -10.91 -29.51
N LEU A 1180 2.53 -11.16 -29.78
CA LEU A 1180 1.54 -10.09 -29.90
C LEU A 1180 1.29 -9.37 -28.57
N GLN A 1181 1.37 -10.08 -27.46
CA GLN A 1181 1.28 -9.48 -26.13
C GLN A 1181 2.44 -8.48 -25.92
N LYS A 1182 3.67 -8.87 -26.26
CA LYS A 1182 4.86 -8.01 -26.18
C LYS A 1182 4.72 -6.77 -27.09
N MET A 1183 4.29 -6.97 -28.32
CA MET A 1183 4.09 -5.89 -29.30
C MET A 1183 3.05 -4.87 -28.84
N SER A 1184 1.98 -5.32 -28.16
CA SER A 1184 0.91 -4.46 -27.66
C SER A 1184 1.26 -3.66 -26.40
N TYR A 1185 2.35 -4.03 -25.74
CA TYR A 1185 2.77 -3.37 -24.52
C TYR A 1185 3.45 -2.06 -24.87
N GLU A 1186 4.68 -2.14 -25.39
CA GLU A 1186 5.56 -1.02 -25.76
C GLU A 1186 6.58 -1.51 -26.81
N THR A 1187 7.21 -0.60 -27.56
CA THR A 1187 8.27 -0.92 -28.54
C THR A 1187 7.88 -2.00 -29.57
N CYS A 1188 6.73 -1.82 -30.22
CA CYS A 1188 6.14 -2.80 -31.13
C CYS A 1188 7.10 -3.29 -32.23
N THR A 1189 7.85 -2.38 -32.86
CA THR A 1189 8.74 -2.70 -33.99
C THR A 1189 9.93 -3.55 -33.59
N GLU A 1190 10.50 -3.31 -32.42
CA GLU A 1190 11.62 -4.07 -31.88
C GLU A 1190 11.19 -5.50 -31.52
N ASN A 1191 10.08 -5.63 -30.79
CA ASN A 1191 9.52 -6.94 -30.44
C ASN A 1191 9.12 -7.75 -31.68
N LEU A 1192 8.55 -7.09 -32.70
CA LEU A 1192 8.24 -7.75 -33.98
C LEU A 1192 9.51 -8.22 -34.68
N LYS A 1193 10.55 -7.39 -34.74
CA LYS A 1193 11.84 -7.76 -35.33
C LYS A 1193 12.46 -8.96 -34.62
N LEU A 1194 12.47 -8.97 -33.29
CA LEU A 1194 12.99 -10.09 -32.49
C LEU A 1194 12.20 -11.38 -32.74
N ALA A 1195 10.86 -11.31 -32.78
CA ALA A 1195 10.00 -12.44 -33.06
C ALA A 1195 10.25 -13.01 -34.47
N LEU A 1196 10.39 -12.15 -35.48
CA LEU A 1196 10.70 -12.55 -36.86
C LEU A 1196 12.09 -13.18 -36.98
N LEU A 1197 13.10 -12.60 -36.31
CA LEU A 1197 14.47 -13.14 -36.32
C LEU A 1197 14.56 -14.51 -35.64
N ARG A 1198 13.73 -14.76 -34.63
CA ARG A 1198 13.67 -16.04 -33.90
C ARG A 1198 12.74 -17.06 -34.54
N GLY A 1199 11.87 -16.64 -35.46
CA GLY A 1199 10.81 -17.48 -36.01
C GLY A 1199 9.77 -17.90 -34.96
N GLU A 1200 9.44 -17.01 -34.02
CA GLU A 1200 8.45 -17.29 -32.97
C GLU A 1200 7.03 -17.46 -33.58
N GLU A 1201 6.34 -18.53 -33.20
CA GLU A 1201 4.94 -18.78 -33.59
C GLU A 1201 3.97 -18.25 -32.52
N GLU A 1202 2.86 -17.64 -32.94
CA GLU A 1202 1.82 -17.14 -32.03
C GLU A 1202 0.65 -18.14 -31.92
N HIS A 1203 0.41 -18.63 -30.70
CA HIS A 1203 -0.60 -19.66 -30.42
C HIS A 1203 -1.99 -19.12 -30.06
N MET A 1204 -2.19 -17.79 -30.05
CA MET A 1204 -3.48 -17.15 -29.74
C MET A 1204 -4.04 -17.60 -28.37
N SER A 1205 -3.14 -17.75 -27.40
CA SER A 1205 -3.49 -18.11 -26.02
C SER A 1205 -3.82 -16.88 -25.18
N SER A 1206 -3.08 -15.78 -25.38
CA SER A 1206 -3.25 -14.54 -24.61
C SER A 1206 -4.53 -13.79 -25.00
N PRO A 1207 -5.18 -13.06 -24.05
CA PRO A 1207 -6.31 -12.21 -24.35
C PRO A 1207 -5.98 -11.15 -25.41
N THR A 1208 -4.83 -10.49 -25.29
CA THR A 1208 -4.38 -9.51 -26.30
C THR A 1208 -4.30 -10.14 -27.69
N ALA A 1209 -3.65 -11.29 -27.86
CA ALA A 1209 -3.52 -11.93 -29.18
C ALA A 1209 -4.88 -12.25 -29.81
N ASN A 1210 -5.82 -12.75 -29.00
CA ASN A 1210 -7.19 -13.03 -29.46
C ASN A 1210 -7.91 -11.75 -29.89
N ILE A 1211 -7.80 -10.66 -29.12
CA ILE A 1211 -8.39 -9.36 -29.46
C ILE A 1211 -7.80 -8.81 -30.77
N THR A 1212 -6.48 -8.87 -30.94
CA THR A 1212 -5.78 -8.35 -32.14
C THR A 1212 -6.26 -9.03 -33.42
N VAL A 1213 -6.54 -10.33 -33.39
CA VAL A 1213 -7.01 -11.11 -34.55
C VAL A 1213 -8.54 -11.12 -34.66
N GLY A 1214 -9.26 -10.61 -33.67
CA GLY A 1214 -10.73 -10.62 -33.63
C GLY A 1214 -11.34 -11.98 -33.25
N GLN A 1215 -10.58 -12.84 -32.58
CA GLN A 1215 -11.08 -14.10 -32.03
C GLN A 1215 -11.72 -13.91 -30.64
N PRO A 1216 -12.73 -14.72 -30.28
CA PRO A 1216 -13.24 -14.73 -28.91
C PRO A 1216 -12.15 -15.07 -27.90
N ILE A 1217 -12.03 -14.27 -26.85
CA ILE A 1217 -11.06 -14.47 -25.78
C ILE A 1217 -11.37 -15.79 -25.06
N LYS A 1218 -10.38 -16.66 -24.84
CA LYS A 1218 -10.50 -17.97 -24.19
C LYS A 1218 -10.55 -17.86 -22.64
N LEU A 1219 -11.35 -16.95 -22.12
CA LEU A 1219 -11.45 -16.59 -20.71
C LEU A 1219 -12.93 -16.38 -20.34
N GLY A 1220 -13.30 -16.62 -19.07
CA GLY A 1220 -14.68 -16.45 -18.60
C GLY A 1220 -15.67 -17.36 -19.34
N THR A 1221 -16.70 -16.77 -19.95
CA THR A 1221 -17.80 -17.47 -20.65
C THR A 1221 -17.33 -18.33 -21.83
N ASN A 1222 -16.21 -17.98 -22.45
CA ASN A 1222 -15.62 -18.69 -23.59
C ASN A 1222 -14.52 -19.70 -23.17
N SER A 1223 -14.39 -19.99 -21.87
CA SER A 1223 -13.49 -21.04 -21.37
C SER A 1223 -13.96 -22.46 -21.69
N MET A 1224 -15.20 -22.61 -22.16
CA MET A 1224 -15.82 -23.87 -22.57
C MET A 1224 -16.55 -23.70 -23.90
N HIS A 1225 -16.76 -24.81 -24.60
CA HIS A 1225 -17.57 -24.85 -25.82
C HIS A 1225 -18.96 -25.42 -25.51
N ILE A 1226 -20.00 -24.75 -26.00
CA ILE A 1226 -21.37 -25.24 -25.92
C ILE A 1226 -21.67 -26.00 -27.21
N LEU A 1227 -22.03 -27.27 -27.06
CA LEU A 1227 -22.46 -28.13 -28.17
C LEU A 1227 -23.93 -28.46 -27.99
N GLN A 1228 -24.72 -28.32 -29.06
CA GLN A 1228 -26.11 -28.75 -29.05
C GLN A 1228 -26.14 -30.28 -29.12
N ALA A 1229 -26.80 -30.92 -28.15
CA ALA A 1229 -27.10 -32.33 -28.24
C ALA A 1229 -28.12 -32.55 -29.37
N ILE A 1230 -27.68 -33.13 -30.48
CA ILE A 1230 -28.55 -33.56 -31.57
C ILE A 1230 -29.08 -34.93 -31.15
N SER A 1231 -30.25 -34.94 -30.50
CA SER A 1231 -30.99 -36.16 -30.14
C SER A 1231 -31.93 -36.58 -31.26
#